data_AF-A0A9N9U5B3-F1
#
_entry.id   AF-A0A9N9U5B3-F1
#
_cell.length_a   1.000
_cell.length_b   1.000
_cell.length_c   1.000
_cell.angle_alpha   90.00
_cell.angle_beta   90.00
_cell.angle_gamma   90.00
#
_symmetry.space_group_name_H-M   'P 1'
#
loop_
_entity.id
_entity.type
_entity.pdbx_description
1 polymer ?
#
loop_
_entity_poly.entity_id
_entity_poly.type
_entity_poly.pdbx_seq_one_letter_code
_entity_poly.pdbx_strand_id
1 'polypeptide(L)'
;MNLFHSDDFPIHVETLMQQNHVPGLAVAIVRGDQIASAGYGYASLDPETPCTPDTIFDIASMSKSLTAASVVLLVNDNKSHPEVQFDTPMSTLLPEDFVMSDETYTAGVTVDDVLGHRTGLSGYLYSNTMYTVATHLVEEKSKKSFADFLHDRIFFPLVMASTHLQPQRARDHGLGSRLSTGYLWEKEDSTYYGVEIQDCPEGQGAGSVVSSANDLVLWVKALMNREGPICEDVYQGMVRLRSLRDPSGKRLKPLTSPPFYAAGIEIYYYRGYAVVWHDGNTTGFSGRFFFVPELKVGAVVLGNASGAMAVSSILMRELLDDALGVPQEERRAQEKGKKKEGKKRATKVAAGPPPPRSARGRGKTELQAQVTPLAAYTGDYSNTGYHSLRVEIKDDGLFIDATDRSFGFTLEFEHREGQTKYTAYLCDFLEGGADPIAAEFSFEGGVAVRMGLDLEPALKELVWLSTSSIMSSPPSYNIALIGLGSIGISFAALHLRFTNGTVKTFDPRPDLKEHLLSVLPGYLYANDPQSPSLNVANLITAGRLVICDSLEDACADADIIQEQGPENISFKQKTWTAIEAAAPPHTHFWSSTSGILASAQNESMKDRSRLLVVHPFNPPHIMPLIEVVPSPETKSEEIDFARTYFETLGSGHRPVVVKKEIPGFVGNRLAFALLREAVYLVENDVVSAKDLDTVMEASLGPRWAVQGPFKSYHMGGGAGGIRHFLGNLSSTIQTVWNGLGSVNFGGQGKAEEESAWVDKIVKQTEEAYGMPDPAMLDDRDREIRRVLGL
;
A
#
# COMPACT_ATOMS: atom_id res chain seq x y z
N MET A 1 20.66 33.97 18.74
CA MET A 1 19.27 34.43 18.58
C MET A 1 19.29 35.86 18.07
N ASN A 2 20.20 36.20 17.15
CA ASN A 2 20.44 37.60 16.81
C ASN A 2 19.32 38.13 15.94
N LEU A 3 18.84 37.31 15.00
CA LEU A 3 17.68 37.64 14.18
C LEU A 3 16.43 37.88 15.05
N PHE A 4 16.14 36.99 15.99
CA PHE A 4 14.94 37.10 16.84
C PHE A 4 14.92 38.35 17.72
N HIS A 5 16.07 38.78 18.23
CA HIS A 5 16.19 39.99 19.04
C HIS A 5 16.41 41.27 18.22
N SER A 6 16.35 41.19 16.88
CA SER A 6 16.49 42.38 16.03
C SER A 6 15.18 43.17 15.98
N ASP A 7 15.28 44.50 15.91
CA ASP A 7 14.13 45.40 15.81
C ASP A 7 13.26 45.14 14.56
N ASP A 8 13.85 44.58 13.51
CA ASP A 8 13.18 44.27 12.24
C ASP A 8 12.35 42.98 12.30
N PHE A 9 12.63 42.07 13.25
CA PHE A 9 12.00 40.75 13.27
C PHE A 9 10.48 40.79 13.49
N PRO A 10 9.94 41.55 14.46
CA PRO A 10 8.50 41.73 14.61
C PRO A 10 7.81 42.23 13.34
N ILE A 11 8.39 43.25 12.70
CA ILE A 11 7.84 43.86 11.48
C ILE A 11 7.81 42.84 10.34
N HIS A 12 8.86 42.03 10.21
CA HIS A 12 8.93 40.97 9.21
C HIS A 12 7.89 39.87 9.46
N VAL A 13 7.71 39.44 10.71
CA VAL A 13 6.69 38.45 11.08
C VAL A 13 5.29 38.96 10.75
N GLU A 14 4.94 40.18 11.15
CA GLU A 14 3.64 40.79 10.84
C GLU A 14 3.41 40.95 9.34
N THR A 15 4.47 41.32 8.59
CA THR A 15 4.41 41.40 7.12
C THR A 15 4.11 40.03 6.49
N LEU A 16 4.76 38.97 6.98
CA LEU A 16 4.50 37.61 6.51
C LEU A 16 3.09 37.15 6.88
N MET A 17 2.61 37.47 8.09
CA MET A 17 1.24 37.15 8.51
C MET A 17 0.20 37.82 7.60
N GLN A 18 0.35 39.11 7.31
CA GLN A 18 -0.53 39.84 6.40
C GLN A 18 -0.52 39.25 4.98
N GLN A 19 0.65 38.90 4.45
CA GLN A 19 0.80 38.31 3.11
C GLN A 19 0.17 36.92 2.98
N ASN A 20 0.04 36.20 4.09
CA ASN A 20 -0.44 34.82 4.12
C ASN A 20 -1.78 34.68 4.85
N HIS A 21 -2.47 35.79 5.14
CA HIS A 21 -3.78 35.80 5.80
C HIS A 21 -3.79 35.03 7.14
N VAL A 22 -2.87 35.39 8.05
CA VAL A 22 -2.75 34.78 9.37
C VAL A 22 -3.14 35.78 10.46
N PRO A 23 -4.25 35.58 11.19
CA PRO A 23 -4.68 36.50 12.26
C PRO A 23 -3.72 36.56 13.46
N GLY A 24 -3.22 35.41 13.91
CA GLY A 24 -2.39 35.27 15.11
C GLY A 24 -1.27 34.25 14.94
N LEU A 25 -0.10 34.56 15.51
CA LEU A 25 1.09 33.72 15.47
C LEU A 25 1.87 33.81 16.79
N ALA A 26 2.33 32.66 17.30
CA ALA A 26 3.24 32.59 18.43
C ALA A 26 4.56 31.92 18.01
N VAL A 27 5.69 32.48 18.44
CA VAL A 27 7.04 31.98 18.15
C VAL A 27 7.81 31.82 19.45
N ALA A 28 8.49 30.68 19.62
CA ALA A 28 9.44 30.46 20.70
C ALA A 28 10.73 29.85 20.14
N ILE A 29 11.88 30.28 20.66
CA ILE A 29 13.22 29.85 20.24
C ILE A 29 14.00 29.41 21.47
N VAL A 30 14.74 28.32 21.34
CA VAL A 30 15.68 27.84 22.34
C VAL A 30 17.09 27.79 21.77
N ARG A 31 18.09 28.27 22.54
CA ARG A 31 19.51 28.07 22.26
C ARG A 31 20.24 27.64 23.54
N GLY A 32 20.73 26.40 23.56
CA GLY A 32 21.18 25.76 24.80
C GLY A 32 20.03 25.69 25.80
N ASP A 33 20.13 26.45 26.88
CA ASP A 33 19.10 26.57 27.92
C ASP A 33 18.25 27.84 27.84
N GLN A 34 18.65 28.80 27.01
CA GLN A 34 17.99 30.09 26.91
C GLN A 34 16.79 30.01 25.98
N ILE A 35 15.63 30.46 26.46
CA ILE A 35 14.39 30.53 25.70
C ILE A 35 14.00 32.00 25.53
N ALA A 36 13.53 32.35 24.33
CA ALA A 36 12.89 33.62 24.01
C ALA A 36 11.63 33.35 23.19
N SER A 37 10.55 34.09 23.46
CA SER A 37 9.28 33.90 22.76
C SER A 37 8.48 35.20 22.61
N ALA A 38 7.64 35.25 21.58
CA ALA A 38 6.82 36.41 21.22
C ALA A 38 5.50 35.97 20.55
N GLY A 39 4.44 36.74 20.77
CA GLY A 39 3.14 36.57 20.10
C GLY A 39 2.84 37.79 19.23
N TYR A 40 2.13 37.57 18.13
CA TYR A 40 1.83 38.56 17.11
C TYR A 40 0.36 38.43 16.68
N GLY A 41 -0.31 39.56 16.46
CA GLY A 41 -1.71 39.59 16.05
C GLY A 41 -2.69 39.11 17.13
N TYR A 42 -3.72 38.36 16.72
CA TYR A 42 -4.88 38.04 17.54
C TYR A 42 -5.15 36.53 17.63
N ALA A 43 -5.33 36.04 18.86
CA ALA A 43 -5.76 34.67 19.15
C ALA A 43 -7.25 34.46 18.82
N SER A 44 -8.05 35.52 18.95
CA SER A 44 -9.43 35.62 18.46
C SER A 44 -9.69 37.03 17.93
N LEU A 45 -10.47 37.14 16.87
CA LEU A 45 -10.97 38.38 16.26
C LEU A 45 -12.33 38.81 16.85
N ASP A 46 -13.06 37.89 17.49
CA ASP A 46 -14.36 38.18 18.10
C ASP A 46 -14.57 37.37 19.41
N PRO A 47 -14.48 38.00 20.59
CA PRO A 47 -13.94 39.34 20.80
C PRO A 47 -12.43 39.37 20.51
N GLU A 48 -11.92 40.54 20.08
CA GLU A 48 -10.49 40.74 19.84
C GLU A 48 -9.66 40.39 21.08
N THR A 49 -8.85 39.34 20.96
CA THR A 49 -8.00 38.82 22.03
C THR A 49 -6.55 38.74 21.51
N PRO A 50 -5.59 39.46 22.10
CA PRO A 50 -4.20 39.45 21.64
C PRO A 50 -3.58 38.06 21.67
N CYS A 51 -2.83 37.72 20.63
CA CYS A 51 -2.02 36.51 20.61
C CYS A 51 -0.75 36.70 21.45
N THR A 52 -0.47 35.74 22.33
CA THR A 52 0.72 35.74 23.19
C THR A 52 1.49 34.42 23.03
N PRO A 53 2.74 34.31 23.52
CA PRO A 53 3.44 33.03 23.58
C PRO A 53 2.72 31.92 24.37
N ASP A 54 1.80 32.33 25.26
CA ASP A 54 0.98 31.46 26.11
C ASP A 54 -0.39 31.14 25.52
N THR A 55 -0.73 31.71 24.36
CA THR A 55 -1.91 31.32 23.59
C THR A 55 -1.79 29.84 23.19
N ILE A 56 -2.87 29.09 23.39
CA ILE A 56 -2.93 27.65 23.13
C ILE A 56 -3.54 27.42 21.75
N PHE A 57 -2.83 26.66 20.92
CA PHE A 57 -3.22 26.27 19.57
C PHE A 57 -3.37 24.76 19.49
N ASP A 58 -4.17 24.28 18.55
CA ASP A 58 -4.07 22.88 18.11
C ASP A 58 -2.74 22.69 17.36
N ILE A 59 -1.89 21.78 17.85
CA ILE A 59 -0.58 21.52 17.24
C ILE A 59 -0.67 20.48 16.10
N ALA A 60 -1.85 19.95 15.84
CA ALA A 60 -2.17 18.98 14.81
C ALA A 60 -1.13 17.84 14.80
N SER A 61 -0.60 17.50 13.61
CA SER A 61 0.34 16.40 13.43
C SER A 61 1.66 16.48 14.20
N MET A 62 2.01 17.62 14.82
CA MET A 62 3.15 17.66 15.75
C MET A 62 2.94 16.76 16.98
N SER A 63 1.67 16.45 17.29
CA SER A 63 1.26 15.47 18.33
C SER A 63 1.90 14.09 18.12
N LYS A 64 2.19 13.70 16.88
CA LYS A 64 2.84 12.43 16.55
C LYS A 64 4.20 12.27 17.24
N SER A 65 4.92 13.36 17.46
CA SER A 65 6.20 13.31 18.19
C SER A 65 6.03 12.92 19.66
N LEU A 66 4.93 13.33 20.29
CA LEU A 66 4.60 13.01 21.69
C LEU A 66 4.09 11.56 21.80
N THR A 67 3.29 11.12 20.83
CA THR A 67 2.82 9.73 20.72
C THR A 67 3.97 8.77 20.50
N ALA A 68 4.84 9.07 19.55
CA ALA A 68 6.04 8.28 19.30
C ALA A 68 6.92 8.19 20.55
N ALA A 69 7.14 9.31 21.25
CA ALA A 69 7.90 9.30 22.49
C ALA A 69 7.24 8.44 23.57
N SER A 70 5.91 8.41 23.64
CA SER A 70 5.18 7.56 24.58
C SER A 70 5.44 6.07 24.32
N VAL A 71 5.42 5.65 23.05
CA VAL A 71 5.78 4.27 22.66
C VAL A 71 7.25 3.99 22.96
N VAL A 72 8.17 4.91 22.61
CA VAL A 72 9.61 4.74 22.87
C VAL A 72 9.92 4.68 24.37
N LEU A 73 9.17 5.40 25.21
CA LEU A 73 9.28 5.31 26.66
C LEU A 73 8.86 3.94 27.20
N LEU A 74 7.86 3.28 26.59
CA LEU A 74 7.50 1.89 26.92
C LEU A 74 8.61 0.93 26.48
N VAL A 75 9.15 1.09 25.27
CA VAL A 75 10.28 0.29 24.77
C VAL A 75 11.50 0.41 25.70
N ASN A 76 11.79 1.64 26.16
CA ASN A 76 12.88 1.89 27.08
C ASN A 76 12.63 1.34 28.49
N ASP A 77 11.36 1.23 28.93
CA ASP A 77 10.96 0.59 30.18
C ASP A 77 10.87 -0.94 30.03
N ASN A 78 11.95 -1.53 29.54
CA ASN A 78 12.08 -2.97 29.29
C ASN A 78 11.89 -3.83 30.57
N LYS A 79 11.94 -3.21 31.75
CA LYS A 79 11.65 -3.89 33.02
C LYS A 79 10.15 -4.13 33.20
N SER A 80 9.33 -3.15 32.86
CA SER A 80 7.88 -3.21 33.06
C SER A 80 7.14 -3.70 31.81
N HIS A 81 7.72 -3.47 30.63
CA HIS A 81 7.14 -3.80 29.33
C HIS A 81 8.14 -4.52 28.41
N PRO A 82 8.73 -5.66 28.83
CA PRO A 82 9.74 -6.36 28.03
C PRO A 82 9.24 -6.79 26.64
N GLU A 83 7.93 -7.01 26.51
CA GLU A 83 7.28 -7.38 25.26
C GLU A 83 7.22 -6.25 24.23
N VAL A 84 7.29 -4.98 24.65
CA VAL A 84 7.17 -3.84 23.73
C VAL A 84 8.55 -3.52 23.16
N GLN A 85 8.93 -4.19 22.08
CA GLN A 85 10.15 -3.87 21.32
C GLN A 85 9.80 -3.33 19.92
N PHE A 86 10.74 -2.61 19.31
CA PHE A 86 10.52 -1.99 18.01
C PHE A 86 10.17 -2.98 16.89
N ASP A 87 10.78 -4.16 16.91
CA ASP A 87 10.58 -5.24 15.93
C ASP A 87 9.43 -6.17 16.32
N THR A 88 8.76 -5.93 17.45
CA THR A 88 7.64 -6.75 17.89
C THR A 88 6.43 -6.51 16.98
N PRO A 89 5.78 -7.56 16.45
CA PRO A 89 4.56 -7.41 15.67
C PRO A 89 3.42 -6.84 16.51
N MET A 90 2.68 -5.87 15.95
CA MET A 90 1.57 -5.20 16.63
C MET A 90 0.47 -6.16 17.08
N SER A 91 0.17 -7.18 16.27
CA SER A 91 -0.80 -8.23 16.60
C SER A 91 -0.43 -9.06 17.84
N THR A 92 0.85 -9.14 18.20
CA THR A 92 1.26 -9.80 19.46
C THR A 92 1.06 -8.89 20.67
N LEU A 93 1.07 -7.57 20.47
CA LEU A 93 0.89 -6.58 21.52
C LEU A 93 -0.58 -6.24 21.75
N LEU A 94 -1.36 -6.26 20.68
CA LEU A 94 -2.79 -5.95 20.59
C LEU A 94 -3.51 -7.12 19.88
N PRO A 95 -3.59 -8.30 20.52
CA PRO A 95 -4.27 -9.45 19.94
C PRO A 95 -5.75 -9.12 19.73
N GLU A 96 -6.31 -9.57 18.60
CA GLU A 96 -7.69 -9.31 18.16
C GLU A 96 -8.01 -7.84 17.80
N ASP A 97 -7.35 -6.86 18.41
CA ASP A 97 -7.60 -5.43 18.17
C ASP A 97 -6.81 -4.87 16.98
N PHE A 98 -5.62 -5.41 16.69
CA PHE A 98 -4.86 -5.04 15.50
C PHE A 98 -5.08 -6.06 14.39
N VAL A 99 -5.91 -5.67 13.40
CA VAL A 99 -6.24 -6.49 12.23
C VAL A 99 -6.03 -5.68 10.96
N MET A 100 -5.32 -6.25 10.00
CA MET A 100 -5.12 -5.70 8.66
C MET A 100 -5.98 -6.47 7.65
N SER A 101 -6.02 -6.01 6.39
CA SER A 101 -6.82 -6.65 5.33
C SER A 101 -6.44 -8.10 5.04
N ASP A 102 -5.27 -8.54 5.50
CA ASP A 102 -4.72 -9.88 5.31
C ASP A 102 -3.98 -10.32 6.58
N GLU A 103 -3.99 -11.62 6.88
CA GLU A 103 -3.34 -12.17 8.07
C GLU A 103 -1.82 -12.02 8.05
N THR A 104 -1.17 -12.11 6.88
CA THR A 104 0.27 -11.92 6.74
C THR A 104 0.66 -10.48 7.10
N TYR A 105 -0.14 -9.49 6.70
CA TYR A 105 0.07 -8.11 7.15
C TYR A 105 -0.21 -7.94 8.64
N THR A 106 -1.26 -8.58 9.15
CA THR A 106 -1.59 -8.57 10.58
C THR A 106 -0.44 -9.13 11.43
N ALA A 107 0.16 -10.24 10.99
CA ALA A 107 1.29 -10.88 11.66
C ALA A 107 2.63 -10.18 11.42
N GLY A 108 2.73 -9.34 10.37
CA GLY A 108 4.00 -8.75 9.91
C GLY A 108 4.25 -7.29 10.31
N VAL A 109 3.22 -6.48 10.56
CA VAL A 109 3.40 -5.06 10.91
C VAL A 109 3.96 -4.91 12.32
N THR A 110 5.13 -4.30 12.44
CA THR A 110 5.84 -4.09 13.72
C THR A 110 5.57 -2.71 14.33
N VAL A 111 5.98 -2.51 15.59
CA VAL A 111 5.99 -1.18 16.24
C VAL A 111 6.79 -0.17 15.40
N ASP A 112 7.89 -0.58 14.79
CA ASP A 112 8.70 0.28 13.92
C ASP A 112 8.00 0.67 12.62
N ASP A 113 7.17 -0.21 12.09
CA ASP A 113 6.36 0.05 10.91
C ASP A 113 5.29 1.10 11.21
N VAL A 114 4.60 0.96 12.34
CA VAL A 114 3.63 1.94 12.85
C VAL A 114 4.27 3.32 13.03
N LEU A 115 5.40 3.39 13.75
CA LEU A 115 6.10 4.66 14.00
C LEU A 115 6.70 5.26 12.73
N GLY A 116 7.06 4.41 11.76
CA GLY A 116 7.77 4.77 10.53
C GLY A 116 6.87 5.07 9.32
N HIS A 117 5.54 5.07 9.45
CA HIS A 117 4.60 5.16 8.31
C HIS A 117 4.84 4.07 7.26
N ARG A 118 5.01 2.83 7.71
CA ARG A 118 5.07 1.64 6.86
C ARG A 118 3.89 0.76 7.25
N THR A 119 2.99 0.47 6.33
CA THR A 119 1.79 -0.36 6.61
C THR A 119 2.08 -1.84 6.33
N GLY A 120 3.27 -2.32 6.70
CA GLY A 120 3.77 -3.65 6.31
C GLY A 120 4.34 -3.73 4.89
N LEU A 121 4.38 -2.59 4.19
CA LEU A 121 5.00 -2.42 2.88
C LEU A 121 6.33 -1.66 3.01
N SER A 122 7.26 -1.89 2.09
CA SER A 122 8.59 -1.28 2.11
C SER A 122 8.61 0.23 1.82
N GLY A 123 7.49 0.81 1.38
CA GLY A 123 7.37 2.22 1.04
C GLY A 123 6.82 3.08 2.19
N TYR A 124 7.27 4.33 2.25
CA TYR A 124 6.65 5.36 3.09
C TYR A 124 5.24 5.68 2.59
N LEU A 125 4.24 5.53 3.47
CA LEU A 125 2.87 5.97 3.25
C LEU A 125 2.35 6.61 4.53
N TYR A 126 2.24 7.94 4.53
CA TYR A 126 1.78 8.69 5.70
C TYR A 126 0.39 8.21 6.15
N SER A 127 0.29 7.77 7.41
CA SER A 127 -0.95 7.24 7.99
C SER A 127 -1.21 7.85 9.35
N ASN A 128 -2.34 8.56 9.48
CA ASN A 128 -2.82 9.04 10.78
C ASN A 128 -3.29 7.87 11.64
N THR A 129 -4.01 6.92 11.06
CA THR A 129 -4.59 5.76 11.75
C THR A 129 -3.53 4.94 12.49
N MET A 130 -2.33 4.77 11.93
CA MET A 130 -1.23 4.08 12.62
C MET A 130 -0.82 4.79 13.93
N TYR A 131 -0.89 6.11 13.99
CA TYR A 131 -0.64 6.85 15.22
C TYR A 131 -1.82 6.77 16.21
N THR A 132 -3.05 6.62 15.74
CA THR A 132 -4.19 6.27 16.60
C THR A 132 -3.98 4.88 17.22
N VAL A 133 -3.58 3.88 16.43
CA VAL A 133 -3.23 2.54 16.93
C VAL A 133 -2.08 2.60 17.96
N ALA A 134 -1.10 3.47 17.74
CA ALA A 134 -0.01 3.67 18.71
C ALA A 134 -0.51 4.20 20.07
N THR A 135 -1.58 5.01 20.09
CA THR A 135 -2.21 5.41 21.36
C THR A 135 -2.85 4.23 22.07
N HIS A 136 -3.58 3.39 21.34
CA HIS A 136 -4.21 2.19 21.88
C HIS A 136 -3.16 1.24 22.47
N LEU A 137 -2.02 1.07 21.79
CA LEU A 137 -0.87 0.34 22.35
C LEU A 137 -0.42 0.91 23.70
N VAL A 138 -0.29 2.24 23.81
CA VAL A 138 0.13 2.88 25.06
C VAL A 138 -0.91 2.66 26.16
N GLU A 139 -2.20 2.81 25.85
CA GLU A 139 -3.29 2.61 26.79
C GLU A 139 -3.33 1.16 27.29
N GLU A 140 -3.26 0.20 26.36
CA GLU A 140 -3.30 -1.21 26.68
C GLU A 140 -2.10 -1.67 27.50
N LYS A 141 -0.90 -1.17 27.22
CA LYS A 141 0.30 -1.59 27.97
C LYS A 141 0.47 -0.86 29.28
N SER A 142 0.13 0.44 29.34
CA SER A 142 0.28 1.23 30.57
C SER A 142 -0.91 1.14 31.53
N LYS A 143 -2.08 0.69 31.04
CA LYS A 143 -3.36 0.67 31.76
C LYS A 143 -3.79 2.06 32.26
N LYS A 144 -3.40 3.11 31.53
CA LYS A 144 -3.81 4.50 31.72
C LYS A 144 -4.48 5.00 30.47
N SER A 145 -5.36 6.00 30.60
CA SER A 145 -5.78 6.77 29.42
C SER A 145 -4.56 7.42 28.76
N PHE A 146 -4.59 7.62 27.45
CA PHE A 146 -3.47 8.21 26.74
C PHE A 146 -3.19 9.64 27.23
N ALA A 147 -4.24 10.39 27.58
CA ALA A 147 -4.14 11.72 28.17
C ALA A 147 -3.37 11.71 29.51
N ASP A 148 -3.68 10.76 30.40
CA ASP A 148 -3.02 10.66 31.70
C ASP A 148 -1.58 10.14 31.56
N PHE A 149 -1.33 9.24 30.61
CA PHE A 149 0.04 8.80 30.29
C PHE A 149 0.90 9.96 29.81
N LEU A 150 0.42 10.74 28.83
CA LEU A 150 1.11 11.93 28.33
C LEU A 150 1.39 12.93 29.47
N HIS A 151 0.39 13.21 30.30
CA HIS A 151 0.54 14.10 31.44
C HIS A 151 1.64 13.60 32.39
N ASP A 152 1.54 12.37 32.87
CA ASP A 152 2.43 11.85 33.91
C ASP A 152 3.86 11.61 33.41
N ARG A 153 4.00 11.18 32.16
CA ARG A 153 5.28 10.74 31.60
C ARG A 153 6.00 11.83 30.84
N ILE A 154 5.31 12.83 30.29
CA ILE A 154 5.90 13.87 29.43
C ILE A 154 5.56 15.27 29.93
N PHE A 155 4.29 15.65 30.02
CA PHE A 155 3.93 17.07 30.24
C PHE A 155 4.31 17.56 31.64
N PHE A 156 3.97 16.80 32.68
CA PHE A 156 4.28 17.15 34.06
C PHE A 156 5.80 17.20 34.32
N PRO A 157 6.61 16.18 33.94
CA PRO A 157 8.06 16.24 34.09
C PRO A 157 8.74 17.40 33.36
N LEU A 158 8.20 17.80 32.20
CA LEU A 158 8.74 18.89 31.38
C LEU A 158 8.12 20.25 31.70
N VAL A 159 7.23 20.33 32.69
CA VAL A 159 6.54 21.58 33.09
C VAL A 159 5.74 22.20 31.94
N MET A 160 5.19 21.36 31.06
CA MET A 160 4.27 21.76 29.98
C MET A 160 2.83 21.88 30.50
N ALA A 161 2.64 22.75 31.49
CA ALA A 161 1.42 22.84 32.30
C ALA A 161 0.16 23.30 31.51
N SER A 162 0.33 23.85 30.31
CA SER A 162 -0.74 24.30 29.44
C SER A 162 -1.09 23.27 28.36
N THR A 163 -0.32 22.19 28.24
CA THR A 163 -0.43 21.21 27.17
C THR A 163 -1.35 20.06 27.55
N HIS A 164 -2.34 19.78 26.70
CA HIS A 164 -3.36 18.76 26.96
C HIS A 164 -3.68 17.98 25.70
N LEU A 165 -4.04 16.71 25.87
CA LEU A 165 -4.74 15.95 24.83
C LEU A 165 -6.22 16.35 24.87
N GLN A 166 -6.74 16.75 23.71
CA GLN A 166 -8.06 17.31 23.45
C GLN A 166 -8.30 18.74 24.01
N PRO A 167 -8.98 19.62 23.26
CA PRO A 167 -9.39 20.95 23.72
C PRO A 167 -10.27 20.93 24.97
N GLN A 168 -11.19 19.99 25.11
CA GLN A 168 -12.09 19.94 26.27
C GLN A 168 -11.33 19.71 27.57
N ARG A 169 -10.30 18.86 27.57
CA ARG A 169 -9.46 18.66 28.76
C ARG A 169 -8.74 19.94 29.17
N ALA A 170 -8.28 20.74 28.21
CA ALA A 170 -7.72 22.05 28.50
C ALA A 170 -8.77 23.00 29.13
N ARG A 171 -10.02 22.98 28.61
CA ARG A 171 -11.14 23.76 29.20
C ARG A 171 -11.44 23.32 30.63
N ASP A 172 -11.48 22.02 30.91
CA ASP A 172 -11.74 21.46 32.23
C ASP A 172 -10.66 21.83 33.25
N HIS A 173 -9.43 22.08 32.78
CA HIS A 173 -8.33 22.62 33.59
C HIS A 173 -8.24 24.15 33.62
N GLY A 174 -9.32 24.85 33.20
CA GLY A 174 -9.42 26.31 33.31
C GLY A 174 -8.62 27.08 32.25
N LEU A 175 -8.18 26.41 31.17
CA LEU A 175 -7.40 27.03 30.09
C LEU A 175 -8.26 27.48 28.91
N GLY A 176 -9.59 27.40 29.02
CA GLY A 176 -10.51 27.73 27.92
C GLY A 176 -10.31 29.14 27.35
N SER A 177 -10.03 30.13 28.19
CA SER A 177 -9.78 31.52 27.75
C SER A 177 -8.43 31.73 27.05
N ARG A 178 -7.55 30.72 27.08
CA ARG A 178 -6.24 30.75 26.40
C ARG A 178 -6.28 30.02 25.05
N LEU A 179 -7.33 29.26 24.75
CA LEU A 179 -7.50 28.60 23.47
C LEU A 179 -7.73 29.64 22.37
N SER A 180 -6.97 29.52 21.28
CA SER A 180 -7.14 30.34 20.10
C SER A 180 -8.33 29.87 19.27
N THR A 181 -9.04 30.80 18.64
CA THR A 181 -9.98 30.50 17.56
C THR A 181 -9.18 30.26 16.28
N GLY A 182 -9.48 29.19 15.56
CA GLY A 182 -8.88 28.90 14.25
C GLY A 182 -9.58 29.69 13.16
N TYR A 183 -8.88 30.04 12.07
CA TYR A 183 -9.46 30.84 11.00
C TYR A 183 -9.26 30.24 9.61
N LEU A 184 -10.35 30.29 8.83
CA LEU A 184 -10.35 30.08 7.39
C LEU A 184 -10.41 31.45 6.69
N TRP A 185 -9.62 31.63 5.64
CA TRP A 185 -9.64 32.83 4.81
C TRP A 185 -10.46 32.58 3.55
N GLU A 186 -11.57 33.32 3.41
CA GLU A 186 -12.36 33.30 2.19
C GLU A 186 -11.90 34.41 1.25
N LYS A 187 -11.54 34.03 0.03
CA LYS A 187 -10.96 34.96 -0.93
C LYS A 187 -12.03 35.81 -1.61
N GLU A 188 -13.23 35.29 -1.79
CA GLU A 188 -14.31 35.97 -2.51
C GLU A 188 -14.74 37.24 -1.76
N ASP A 189 -14.95 37.13 -0.46
CA ASP A 189 -15.40 38.25 0.37
C ASP A 189 -14.27 38.92 1.17
N SER A 190 -13.05 38.37 1.11
CA SER A 190 -11.88 38.85 1.87
C SER A 190 -12.14 38.89 3.38
N THR A 191 -12.76 37.83 3.90
CA THR A 191 -13.19 37.70 5.30
C THR A 191 -12.58 36.46 5.96
N TYR A 192 -12.45 36.53 7.28
CA TYR A 192 -12.08 35.39 8.11
C TYR A 192 -13.33 34.74 8.69
N TYR A 193 -13.39 33.41 8.60
CA TYR A 193 -14.40 32.60 9.26
C TYR A 193 -13.76 31.85 10.43
N GLY A 194 -14.28 32.09 11.63
CA GLY A 194 -13.84 31.42 12.84
C GLY A 194 -14.29 29.97 12.88
N VAL A 195 -13.37 29.08 13.25
CA VAL A 195 -13.59 27.66 13.47
C VAL A 195 -13.20 27.36 14.91
N GLU A 196 -14.13 26.78 15.67
CA GLU A 196 -13.85 26.34 17.03
C GLU A 196 -13.07 25.02 17.04
N ILE A 197 -12.13 24.89 17.96
CA ILE A 197 -11.41 23.62 18.17
C ILE A 197 -12.33 22.65 18.90
N GLN A 198 -12.67 21.56 18.23
CA GLN A 198 -13.47 20.46 18.76
C GLN A 198 -12.58 19.30 19.20
N ASP A 199 -13.11 18.47 20.10
CA ASP A 199 -12.47 17.20 20.43
C ASP A 199 -12.55 16.27 19.22
N CYS A 200 -11.44 15.57 18.96
CA CYS A 200 -11.36 14.52 17.94
C CYS A 200 -10.68 13.30 18.58
N PRO A 201 -11.44 12.46 19.31
CA PRO A 201 -10.93 11.22 19.90
C PRO A 201 -10.37 10.25 18.85
N GLU A 202 -10.99 10.17 17.67
CA GLU A 202 -10.60 9.27 16.58
C GLU A 202 -9.22 9.63 16.00
N GLY A 203 -8.89 10.93 16.00
CA GLY A 203 -7.61 11.46 15.55
C GLY A 203 -6.54 11.51 16.62
N GLN A 204 -6.81 11.04 17.84
CA GLN A 204 -5.84 11.15 18.93
C GLN A 204 -4.53 10.43 18.59
N GLY A 205 -3.43 11.04 19.04
CA GLY A 205 -2.08 10.56 18.77
C GLY A 205 -1.54 10.89 17.39
N ALA A 206 -2.41 10.93 16.37
CA ALA A 206 -2.09 11.56 15.10
C ALA A 206 -2.19 13.09 15.18
N GLY A 207 -3.09 13.61 16.01
CA GLY A 207 -3.34 15.02 16.28
C GLY A 207 -3.91 15.27 17.68
N SER A 208 -4.71 16.33 17.80
CA SER A 208 -5.55 16.64 18.96
C SER A 208 -4.83 17.04 20.26
N VAL A 209 -3.50 17.20 20.26
CA VAL A 209 -2.82 17.90 21.36
C VAL A 209 -2.98 19.40 21.16
N VAL A 210 -3.33 20.11 22.23
CA VAL A 210 -3.32 21.57 22.26
C VAL A 210 -2.15 22.04 23.13
N SER A 211 -1.39 23.03 22.67
CA SER A 211 -0.21 23.53 23.37
C SER A 211 0.07 25.00 23.04
N SER A 212 0.92 25.63 23.85
CA SER A 212 1.44 26.98 23.61
C SER A 212 2.85 26.93 23.02
N ALA A 213 3.33 28.05 22.47
CA ALA A 213 4.72 28.13 22.03
C ALA A 213 5.70 27.99 23.21
N ASN A 214 5.34 28.54 24.39
CA ASN A 214 6.12 28.42 25.61
C ASN A 214 6.21 26.99 26.16
N ASP A 215 5.17 26.18 26.01
CA ASP A 215 5.20 24.79 26.46
C ASP A 215 5.92 23.90 25.43
N LEU A 216 5.54 24.00 24.14
CA LEU A 216 6.07 23.11 23.12
C LEU A 216 7.58 23.33 22.88
N VAL A 217 8.12 24.51 23.18
CA VAL A 217 9.58 24.72 23.12
C VAL A 217 10.32 23.96 24.23
N LEU A 218 9.67 23.62 25.35
CA LEU A 218 10.23 22.75 26.39
C LEU A 218 10.36 21.31 25.89
N TRP A 219 9.37 20.84 25.11
CA TRP A 219 9.47 19.56 24.39
C TRP A 219 10.67 19.53 23.43
N VAL A 220 10.82 20.59 22.62
CA VAL A 220 11.97 20.75 21.70
C VAL A 220 13.29 20.77 22.46
N LYS A 221 13.36 21.53 23.55
CA LYS A 221 14.53 21.61 24.43
C LYS A 221 14.88 20.23 25.01
N ALA A 222 13.89 19.48 25.50
CA ALA A 222 14.10 18.17 26.09
C ALA A 222 14.65 17.15 25.09
N LEU A 223 14.09 17.07 23.87
CA LEU A 223 14.63 16.24 22.80
C LEU A 223 16.06 16.66 22.43
N MET A 224 16.30 17.95 22.28
CA MET A 224 17.60 18.48 21.86
C MET A 224 18.69 18.25 22.91
N ASN A 225 18.39 18.45 24.19
CA ASN A 225 19.36 18.41 25.28
C ASN A 225 19.37 17.08 26.05
N ARG A 226 18.46 16.15 25.75
CA ARG A 226 18.24 14.90 26.48
C ARG A 226 17.84 15.15 27.94
N GLU A 227 16.85 16.01 28.13
CA GLU A 227 16.30 16.32 29.45
C GLU A 227 15.16 15.34 29.76
N GLY A 228 15.13 14.84 31.00
CA GLY A 228 14.18 13.82 31.44
C GLY A 228 12.73 14.22 31.11
N PRO A 229 11.92 13.32 30.52
CA PRO A 229 12.10 11.87 30.43
C PRO A 229 12.98 11.37 29.25
N ILE A 230 13.52 12.26 28.43
CA ILE A 230 14.25 11.92 27.20
C ILE A 230 15.71 11.61 27.52
N CYS A 231 16.01 10.40 27.99
CA CYS A 231 17.39 9.93 28.06
C CYS A 231 17.97 9.65 26.66
N GLU A 232 19.27 9.33 26.58
CA GLU A 232 19.92 9.06 25.30
C GLU A 232 19.28 7.88 24.54
N ASP A 233 18.88 6.81 25.23
CA ASP A 233 18.22 5.66 24.59
C ASP A 233 16.86 6.03 24.00
N VAL A 234 16.07 6.83 24.72
CA VAL A 234 14.80 7.36 24.21
C VAL A 234 15.04 8.28 23.01
N TYR A 235 16.04 9.16 23.10
CA TYR A 235 16.40 10.02 21.98
C TYR A 235 16.80 9.21 20.75
N GLN A 236 17.65 8.18 20.89
CA GLN A 236 18.06 7.32 19.78
C GLN A 236 16.88 6.55 19.19
N GLY A 237 15.94 6.08 20.02
CA GLY A 237 14.69 5.49 19.57
C GLY A 237 13.85 6.45 18.72
N MET A 238 13.79 7.72 19.12
CA MET A 238 13.09 8.79 18.41
C MET A 238 13.73 9.11 17.06
N VAL A 239 15.05 9.31 17.01
CA VAL A 239 15.75 9.80 15.80
C VAL A 239 16.22 8.70 14.85
N ARG A 240 16.05 7.42 15.21
CA ARG A 240 16.38 6.30 14.30
C ARG A 240 15.57 6.40 13.02
N LEU A 241 16.27 6.48 11.89
CA LEU A 241 15.67 6.58 10.55
C LEU A 241 14.91 5.28 10.21
N ARG A 242 13.67 5.39 9.76
CA ARG A 242 12.78 4.25 9.46
C ARG A 242 12.36 4.19 8.00
N SER A 243 12.08 5.35 7.40
CA SER A 243 11.50 5.43 6.05
C SER A 243 12.05 6.62 5.27
N LEU A 244 12.17 6.45 3.95
CA LEU A 244 12.54 7.54 3.03
C LEU A 244 11.27 8.13 2.39
N ARG A 245 10.97 9.39 2.67
CA ARG A 245 9.70 10.03 2.28
C ARG A 245 9.60 10.31 0.78
N ASP A 246 10.69 10.73 0.14
CA ASP A 246 10.77 10.93 -1.32
C ASP A 246 12.01 10.22 -1.88
N PRO A 247 11.91 8.90 -2.17
CA PRO A 247 13.02 8.15 -2.76
C PRO A 247 13.41 8.64 -4.16
N SER A 248 12.55 9.41 -4.83
CA SER A 248 12.82 9.91 -6.17
C SER A 248 13.75 11.12 -6.19
N GLY A 249 13.87 11.85 -5.07
CA GLY A 249 14.65 13.08 -4.96
C GLY A 249 14.18 14.22 -5.88
N LYS A 250 13.02 14.08 -6.55
CA LYS A 250 12.58 15.02 -7.59
C LYS A 250 12.21 16.40 -7.05
N ARG A 251 11.93 16.52 -5.74
CA ARG A 251 11.48 17.76 -5.09
C ARG A 251 12.47 18.32 -4.07
N LEU A 252 13.74 17.94 -4.16
CA LEU A 252 14.78 18.40 -3.24
C LEU A 252 14.93 19.93 -3.28
N LYS A 253 14.89 20.54 -2.10
CA LYS A 253 15.19 21.97 -1.96
C LYS A 253 16.72 22.17 -2.07
N PRO A 254 17.18 23.35 -2.49
CA PRO A 254 18.62 23.64 -2.52
C PRO A 254 19.25 23.43 -1.13
N LEU A 255 20.45 22.83 -1.13
CA LEU A 255 21.27 22.59 0.07
C LEU A 255 20.64 21.63 1.09
N THR A 256 19.62 20.86 0.69
CA THR A 256 18.99 19.85 1.56
C THR A 256 19.22 18.43 1.04
N SER A 257 19.39 17.46 1.96
CA SER A 257 19.22 16.04 1.64
C SER A 257 17.73 15.69 1.42
N PRO A 258 17.43 14.50 0.89
CA PRO A 258 16.11 13.91 1.03
C PRO A 258 15.67 13.86 2.50
N PRO A 259 14.38 14.09 2.80
CA PRO A 259 13.85 13.91 4.14
C PRO A 259 13.59 12.42 4.44
N PHE A 260 13.97 12.03 5.64
CA PHE A 260 13.70 10.74 6.24
C PHE A 260 12.65 10.90 7.33
N TYR A 261 11.83 9.87 7.51
CA TYR A 261 10.93 9.76 8.65
C TYR A 261 11.56 8.85 9.72
N ALA A 262 11.49 9.27 10.97
CA ALA A 262 11.89 8.52 12.16
C ALA A 262 10.65 8.28 13.03
N ALA A 263 10.72 8.22 14.37
CA ALA A 263 9.52 8.02 15.18
C ALA A 263 8.82 9.35 15.48
N GLY A 264 7.77 9.67 14.73
CA GLY A 264 6.96 10.88 14.93
C GLY A 264 7.66 12.20 14.61
N ILE A 265 8.84 12.14 13.96
CA ILE A 265 9.67 13.26 13.56
C ILE A 265 10.31 13.01 12.20
N GLU A 266 10.55 14.08 11.45
CA GLU A 266 11.31 14.06 10.20
C GLU A 266 12.73 14.56 10.41
N ILE A 267 13.67 13.99 9.65
CA ILE A 267 15.07 14.37 9.66
C ILE A 267 15.54 14.61 8.23
N TYR A 268 16.14 15.77 7.98
CA TYR A 268 16.89 16.04 6.76
C TYR A 268 18.14 16.83 7.10
N TYR A 269 19.12 16.82 6.20
CA TYR A 269 20.34 17.60 6.37
C TYR A 269 20.21 18.91 5.63
N TYR A 270 20.48 20.04 6.30
CA TYR A 270 20.60 21.35 5.69
C TYR A 270 22.02 21.88 5.85
N ARG A 271 22.71 22.15 4.74
CA ARG A 271 24.12 22.59 4.75
C ARG A 271 25.03 21.68 5.60
N GLY A 272 24.76 20.38 5.61
CA GLY A 272 25.52 19.37 6.36
C GLY A 272 25.05 19.12 7.79
N TYR A 273 24.14 19.95 8.34
CA TYR A 273 23.63 19.78 9.70
C TYR A 273 22.29 19.04 9.71
N ALA A 274 22.15 18.07 10.62
CA ALA A 274 20.88 17.38 10.83
C ALA A 274 19.82 18.33 11.41
N VAL A 275 18.71 18.49 10.70
CA VAL A 275 17.53 19.24 11.12
C VAL A 275 16.43 18.24 11.45
N VAL A 276 16.06 18.18 12.73
CA VAL A 276 14.96 17.38 13.23
C VAL A 276 13.73 18.28 13.35
N TRP A 277 12.59 17.87 12.82
CA TRP A 277 11.41 18.72 12.74
C TRP A 277 10.12 17.92 12.56
N HIS A 278 8.98 18.58 12.77
CA HIS A 278 7.68 18.09 12.31
C HIS A 278 6.76 19.30 12.11
N ASP A 279 5.88 19.26 11.10
CA ASP A 279 4.83 20.26 10.89
C ASP A 279 3.45 19.74 11.31
N GLY A 280 2.54 20.68 11.56
CA GLY A 280 1.14 20.39 11.89
C GLY A 280 0.25 21.27 11.04
N ASN A 281 -0.81 20.69 10.49
CA ASN A 281 -1.89 21.40 9.83
C ASN A 281 -3.20 20.70 10.16
N THR A 282 -4.18 21.48 10.57
CA THR A 282 -5.59 21.11 10.67
C THR A 282 -6.42 22.33 10.31
N THR A 283 -7.72 22.17 10.17
CA THR A 283 -8.64 23.28 9.87
C THR A 283 -8.44 24.42 10.86
N GLY A 284 -8.10 25.60 10.34
CA GLY A 284 -7.86 26.79 11.15
C GLY A 284 -6.53 26.86 11.89
N PHE A 285 -5.63 25.86 11.81
CA PHE A 285 -4.33 25.89 12.51
C PHE A 285 -3.18 25.35 11.67
N SER A 286 -2.01 25.97 11.83
CA SER A 286 -0.78 25.48 11.21
C SER A 286 0.44 25.89 11.99
N GLY A 287 1.45 25.03 11.97
CA GLY A 287 2.70 25.31 12.64
C GLY A 287 3.77 24.29 12.38
N ARG A 288 4.89 24.44 13.10
CA ARG A 288 5.98 23.47 13.13
C ARG A 288 6.85 23.69 14.36
N PHE A 289 7.59 22.66 14.70
CA PHE A 289 8.81 22.81 15.48
C PHE A 289 10.02 22.28 14.71
N PHE A 290 11.21 22.72 15.08
CA PHE A 290 12.47 22.13 14.63
C PHE A 290 13.59 22.34 15.63
N PHE A 291 14.64 21.53 15.52
CA PHE A 291 15.91 21.74 16.21
C PHE A 291 17.09 21.16 15.43
N VAL A 292 18.27 21.67 15.75
CA VAL A 292 19.56 21.21 15.24
C VAL A 292 20.40 20.78 16.44
N PRO A 293 20.48 19.45 16.72
CA PRO A 293 21.14 18.92 17.92
C PRO A 293 22.58 19.44 18.09
N GLU A 294 23.36 19.45 17.01
CA GLU A 294 24.77 19.85 17.02
C GLU A 294 24.99 21.31 17.40
N LEU A 295 24.05 22.19 17.05
CA LEU A 295 24.11 23.62 17.33
C LEU A 295 23.39 24.02 18.62
N LYS A 296 22.69 23.06 19.24
CA LYS A 296 21.77 23.29 20.36
C LYS A 296 20.84 24.47 20.12
N VAL A 297 20.21 24.52 18.95
CA VAL A 297 19.20 25.53 18.60
C VAL A 297 17.92 24.85 18.17
N GLY A 298 16.77 25.41 18.56
CA GLY A 298 15.46 24.97 18.09
C GLY A 298 14.44 26.09 18.16
N ALA A 299 13.29 25.88 17.52
CA ALA A 299 12.18 26.81 17.58
C ALA A 299 10.83 26.12 17.35
N VAL A 300 9.79 26.80 17.80
CA VAL A 300 8.38 26.49 17.61
C VAL A 300 7.71 27.72 16.98
N VAL A 301 6.87 27.48 15.97
CA VAL A 301 6.02 28.50 15.35
C VAL A 301 4.61 27.93 15.22
N LEU A 302 3.63 28.56 15.86
CA LEU A 302 2.22 28.17 15.87
C LEU A 302 1.37 29.33 15.34
N GLY A 303 0.36 29.05 14.53
CA GLY A 303 -0.58 30.07 14.07
C GLY A 303 -1.99 29.52 13.86
N ASN A 304 -2.95 30.42 13.91
CA ASN A 304 -4.39 30.13 13.85
C ASN A 304 -4.99 30.35 12.46
N ALA A 305 -4.25 29.97 11.42
CA ALA A 305 -4.76 29.84 10.05
C ALA A 305 -3.83 28.92 9.23
N SER A 306 -4.34 28.32 8.15
CA SER A 306 -3.54 27.49 7.24
C SER A 306 -2.36 28.24 6.60
N GLY A 307 -2.49 29.56 6.43
CA GLY A 307 -1.42 30.44 5.98
C GLY A 307 -0.16 30.42 6.87
N ALA A 308 -0.29 30.05 8.15
CA ALA A 308 0.84 29.95 9.07
C ALA A 308 1.85 28.86 8.66
N MET A 309 1.45 27.91 7.82
CA MET A 309 2.37 26.93 7.23
C MET A 309 3.46 27.60 6.37
N ALA A 310 3.08 28.61 5.59
CA ALA A 310 4.02 29.37 4.77
C ALA A 310 4.93 30.26 5.64
N VAL A 311 4.35 30.98 6.60
CA VAL A 311 5.07 31.84 7.54
C VAL A 311 6.11 31.03 8.32
N SER A 312 5.68 29.91 8.92
CA SER A 312 6.56 29.04 9.70
C SER A 312 7.69 28.42 8.85
N SER A 313 7.42 28.05 7.60
CA SER A 313 8.44 27.55 6.66
C SER A 313 9.52 28.58 6.35
N ILE A 314 9.14 29.85 6.22
CA ILE A 314 10.06 30.96 5.95
C ILE A 314 10.90 31.24 7.19
N LEU A 315 10.25 31.44 8.34
CA LEU A 315 10.94 31.71 9.61
C LEU A 315 11.89 30.59 9.99
N MET A 316 11.51 29.31 9.81
CA MET A 316 12.41 28.18 10.05
C MET A 316 13.71 28.29 9.23
N ARG A 317 13.62 28.62 7.95
CA ARG A 317 14.80 28.76 7.09
C ARG A 317 15.68 29.92 7.58
N GLU A 318 15.09 31.07 7.88
CA GLU A 318 15.81 32.26 8.31
C GLU A 318 16.48 32.07 9.68
N LEU A 319 15.80 31.40 10.62
CA LEU A 319 16.34 31.05 11.93
C LEU A 319 17.48 30.02 11.84
N LEU A 320 17.36 29.03 10.93
CA LEU A 320 18.46 28.10 10.65
C LEU A 320 19.68 28.83 10.07
N ASP A 321 19.46 29.71 9.09
CA ASP A 321 20.54 30.51 8.50
C ASP A 321 21.18 31.45 9.53
N ASP A 322 20.40 32.01 10.47
CA ASP A 322 20.91 32.79 11.63
C ASP A 322 21.80 31.94 12.53
N ALA A 323 21.34 30.76 12.91
CA ALA A 323 22.08 29.86 13.77
C ALA A 323 23.38 29.36 13.15
N LEU A 324 23.39 29.17 11.82
CA LEU A 324 24.56 28.76 11.05
C LEU A 324 25.51 29.92 10.71
N GLY A 325 25.16 31.17 11.04
CA GLY A 325 25.97 32.33 10.71
C GLY A 325 26.07 32.60 9.20
N VAL A 326 25.08 32.18 8.40
CA VAL A 326 25.08 32.37 6.95
C VAL A 326 25.05 33.87 6.64
N PRO A 327 25.95 34.42 5.80
CA PRO A 327 25.98 35.85 5.50
C PRO A 327 24.66 36.37 4.88
N GLN A 328 24.25 37.58 5.25
CA GLN A 328 22.97 38.15 4.79
C GLN A 328 22.88 38.29 3.26
N GLU A 329 24.02 38.54 2.59
CA GLU A 329 24.09 38.59 1.12
C GLU A 329 23.74 37.26 0.47
N GLU A 330 24.19 36.15 1.06
CA GLU A 330 23.91 34.80 0.60
C GLU A 330 22.43 34.45 0.79
N ARG A 331 21.85 34.81 1.95
CA ARG A 331 20.41 34.65 2.21
C ARG A 331 19.56 35.41 1.17
N ARG A 332 19.90 36.68 0.91
CA ARG A 332 19.23 37.54 -0.08
C ARG A 332 19.38 37.01 -1.52
N ALA A 333 20.51 36.41 -1.86
CA ALA A 333 20.72 35.80 -3.18
C ALA A 333 19.81 34.59 -3.41
N GLN A 334 19.61 33.76 -2.38
CA GLN A 334 18.69 32.61 -2.43
C GLN A 334 17.23 33.05 -2.58
N GLU A 335 16.82 34.11 -1.90
CA GLU A 335 15.47 34.69 -2.05
C GLU A 335 15.21 35.26 -3.46
N LYS A 336 16.21 35.93 -4.05
CA LYS A 336 16.12 36.44 -5.44
C LYS A 336 16.01 35.30 -6.45
N GLY A 337 16.72 34.19 -6.23
CA GLY A 337 16.58 32.95 -7.00
C GLY A 337 15.15 32.37 -6.91
N LYS A 338 14.60 32.28 -5.70
CA LYS A 338 13.22 31.86 -5.44
C LYS A 338 12.17 32.79 -6.05
N LYS A 339 12.35 34.12 -6.08
CA LYS A 339 11.41 35.03 -6.76
C LYS A 339 11.42 34.84 -8.29
N LYS A 340 12.58 34.51 -8.89
CA LYS A 340 12.68 34.18 -10.33
C LYS A 340 12.06 32.82 -10.66
N GLU A 341 12.32 31.80 -9.84
CA GLU A 341 11.68 30.48 -9.98
C GLU A 341 10.18 30.54 -9.65
N GLY A 342 9.79 31.27 -8.60
CA GLY A 342 8.43 31.53 -8.20
C GLY A 342 7.63 32.29 -9.25
N LYS A 343 8.22 33.23 -10.01
CA LYS A 343 7.58 33.82 -11.20
C LYS A 343 7.42 32.82 -12.36
N LYS A 344 8.39 31.92 -12.57
CA LYS A 344 8.28 30.81 -13.56
C LYS A 344 7.34 29.69 -13.12
N ARG A 345 7.13 29.56 -11.80
CA ARG A 345 6.23 28.58 -11.18
C ARG A 345 4.83 29.16 -11.05
N ALA A 346 4.63 30.44 -10.77
CA ALA A 346 3.32 31.11 -10.75
C ALA A 346 2.64 31.09 -12.13
N THR A 347 3.42 31.17 -13.22
CA THR A 347 2.91 30.90 -14.58
C THR A 347 2.57 29.43 -14.84
N LYS A 348 2.93 28.50 -13.93
CA LYS A 348 2.55 27.07 -13.94
C LYS A 348 1.62 26.64 -12.78
N VAL A 349 1.50 27.42 -11.71
CA VAL A 349 0.80 27.16 -10.43
C VAL A 349 -0.53 27.92 -10.33
N ALA A 350 -0.89 28.68 -11.36
CA ALA A 350 -2.29 28.96 -11.65
C ALA A 350 -3.12 27.68 -11.92
N ALA A 351 -2.48 26.51 -11.98
CA ALA A 351 -3.09 25.22 -11.71
C ALA A 351 -2.67 24.77 -10.30
N GLY A 352 -3.64 24.58 -9.41
CA GLY A 352 -3.46 24.03 -8.05
C GLY A 352 -2.90 22.59 -8.05
N PRO A 353 -3.14 21.77 -7.01
CA PRO A 353 -2.93 20.33 -7.16
C PRO A 353 -3.60 19.88 -8.47
N PRO A 354 -3.01 18.93 -9.23
CA PRO A 354 -3.72 18.41 -10.38
C PRO A 354 -5.10 17.99 -9.87
N PRO A 355 -6.19 18.43 -10.50
CA PRO A 355 -7.51 17.91 -10.16
C PRO A 355 -7.44 16.37 -10.15
N PRO A 356 -8.33 15.70 -9.40
CA PRO A 356 -8.46 14.25 -9.45
C PRO A 356 -8.37 13.78 -10.91
N ARG A 357 -7.77 12.61 -11.11
CA ARG A 357 -7.31 12.11 -12.42
C ARG A 357 -8.42 12.11 -13.50
N SER A 358 -9.68 12.25 -13.11
CA SER A 358 -10.86 12.50 -13.94
C SER A 358 -10.83 13.78 -14.79
N ALA A 359 -10.06 14.82 -14.44
CA ALA A 359 -10.06 16.08 -15.21
C ALA A 359 -8.94 16.19 -16.26
N ARG A 360 -8.02 15.22 -16.37
CA ARG A 360 -7.03 15.17 -17.46
C ARG A 360 -7.50 14.29 -18.59
N GLY A 361 -8.53 14.80 -19.26
CA GLY A 361 -9.01 14.30 -20.53
C GLY A 361 -10.52 14.31 -20.57
N ARG A 362 -11.10 15.40 -21.06
CA ARG A 362 -12.29 15.47 -21.94
C ARG A 362 -12.76 16.91 -22.00
N GLY A 363 -13.23 17.33 -23.18
CA GLY A 363 -13.90 18.61 -23.33
C GLY A 363 -15.13 18.71 -22.41
N LYS A 364 -15.74 19.89 -22.36
CA LYS A 364 -17.11 20.07 -21.85
C LYS A 364 -18.00 19.01 -22.49
N THR A 365 -18.22 17.90 -21.80
CA THR A 365 -19.11 16.84 -22.24
C THR A 365 -20.41 17.15 -21.53
N GLU A 366 -21.48 17.37 -22.28
CA GLU A 366 -22.82 17.54 -21.69
C GLU A 366 -23.08 16.35 -20.75
N LEU A 367 -23.55 16.66 -19.52
CA LEU A 367 -23.96 15.64 -18.58
C LEU A 367 -25.04 14.79 -19.24
N GLN A 368 -24.80 13.49 -19.34
CA GLN A 368 -25.83 12.60 -19.83
C GLN A 368 -26.98 12.62 -18.83
N ALA A 369 -28.23 12.60 -19.29
CA ALA A 369 -29.36 12.47 -18.37
C ALA A 369 -29.33 11.10 -17.67
N GLN A 370 -29.71 11.08 -16.40
CA GLN A 370 -30.04 9.86 -15.68
C GLN A 370 -31.30 9.24 -16.31
N VAL A 371 -31.20 8.02 -16.83
CA VAL A 371 -32.30 7.27 -17.44
C VAL A 371 -32.59 6.00 -16.66
N THR A 372 -31.55 5.32 -16.15
CA THR A 372 -31.74 4.18 -15.26
C THR A 372 -32.38 4.66 -13.96
N PRO A 373 -33.46 4.02 -13.46
CA PRO A 373 -34.10 4.42 -12.22
C PRO A 373 -33.11 4.43 -11.05
N LEU A 374 -33.15 5.46 -10.18
CA LEU A 374 -32.26 5.55 -9.01
C LEU A 374 -32.38 4.34 -8.08
N ALA A 375 -33.57 3.73 -8.01
CA ALA A 375 -33.81 2.50 -7.24
C ALA A 375 -32.95 1.32 -7.71
N ALA A 376 -32.40 1.35 -8.92
CA ALA A 376 -31.48 0.34 -9.40
C ALA A 376 -30.09 0.44 -8.73
N TYR A 377 -29.77 1.56 -8.05
CA TYR A 377 -28.48 1.82 -7.42
C TYR A 377 -28.53 1.67 -5.90
N THR A 378 -29.72 1.69 -5.30
CA THR A 378 -29.89 1.65 -3.85
C THR A 378 -29.58 0.28 -3.27
N GLY A 379 -29.03 0.25 -2.06
CA GLY A 379 -28.73 -0.98 -1.34
C GLY A 379 -27.53 -0.85 -0.42
N ASP A 380 -27.26 -1.91 0.32
CA ASP A 380 -26.09 -2.02 1.20
C ASP A 380 -24.91 -2.59 0.42
N TYR A 381 -23.80 -1.85 0.34
CA TYR A 381 -22.55 -2.26 -0.31
C TYR A 381 -21.46 -2.44 0.74
N SER A 382 -20.76 -3.56 0.73
CA SER A 382 -19.77 -3.92 1.75
C SER A 382 -18.36 -4.01 1.20
N ASN A 383 -17.40 -3.57 2.02
CA ASN A 383 -15.96 -3.76 1.84
C ASN A 383 -15.33 -4.15 3.20
N THR A 384 -14.27 -4.94 3.19
CA THR A 384 -13.64 -5.42 4.43
C THR A 384 -13.10 -4.29 5.31
N GLY A 385 -12.53 -3.24 4.72
CA GLY A 385 -11.96 -2.11 5.46
C GLY A 385 -12.94 -0.96 5.74
N TYR A 386 -13.86 -0.69 4.81
CA TYR A 386 -14.85 0.40 4.96
C TYR A 386 -16.21 -0.08 5.49
N HIS A 387 -16.34 -1.38 5.77
CA HIS A 387 -17.57 -2.03 6.17
C HIS A 387 -18.73 -1.75 5.18
N SER A 388 -19.96 -1.70 5.67
CA SER A 388 -21.14 -1.49 4.84
C SER A 388 -21.46 -0.01 4.69
N LEU A 389 -21.70 0.43 3.45
CA LEU A 389 -22.23 1.73 3.09
C LEU A 389 -23.58 1.54 2.39
N ARG A 390 -24.61 2.22 2.90
CA ARG A 390 -25.96 2.13 2.36
C ARG A 390 -26.23 3.28 1.42
N VAL A 391 -26.52 2.96 0.16
CA VAL A 391 -26.96 3.92 -0.86
C VAL A 391 -28.46 4.06 -0.78
N GLU A 392 -28.93 5.28 -0.52
CA GLU A 392 -30.34 5.65 -0.44
C GLU A 392 -30.69 6.73 -1.47
N ILE A 393 -31.99 6.99 -1.65
CA ILE A 393 -32.47 8.10 -2.46
C ILE A 393 -32.86 9.23 -1.52
N LYS A 394 -32.27 10.41 -1.72
CA LYS A 394 -32.56 11.63 -0.97
C LYS A 394 -32.55 12.81 -1.95
N ASP A 395 -33.55 13.69 -1.86
CA ASP A 395 -33.68 14.91 -2.68
C ASP A 395 -33.49 14.66 -4.19
N ASP A 396 -34.14 13.60 -4.71
CA ASP A 396 -34.04 13.14 -6.10
C ASP A 396 -32.63 12.73 -6.59
N GLY A 397 -31.69 12.49 -5.67
CA GLY A 397 -30.34 12.00 -5.92
C GLY A 397 -30.00 10.75 -5.11
N LEU A 398 -28.84 10.14 -5.39
CA LEU A 398 -28.28 9.08 -4.53
C LEU A 398 -27.54 9.73 -3.36
N PHE A 399 -27.63 9.11 -2.20
CA PHE A 399 -27.06 9.59 -0.96
C PHE A 399 -26.49 8.46 -0.11
N ILE A 400 -25.40 8.71 0.60
CA ILE A 400 -24.88 7.83 1.65
C ILE A 400 -24.73 8.65 2.92
N ASP A 401 -25.29 8.13 4.02
CA ASP A 401 -24.98 8.58 5.37
C ASP A 401 -23.97 7.63 6.02
N ALA A 402 -22.78 8.12 6.29
CA ALA A 402 -21.73 7.43 7.02
C ALA A 402 -21.29 8.25 8.24
N THR A 403 -22.20 9.06 8.81
CA THR A 403 -21.92 9.88 9.99
C THR A 403 -21.76 9.07 11.28
N ASP A 404 -22.14 7.79 11.25
CA ASP A 404 -21.92 6.82 12.32
C ASP A 404 -20.50 6.22 12.36
N ARG A 405 -19.61 6.64 11.45
CA ARG A 405 -18.22 6.15 11.34
C ARG A 405 -17.24 7.03 12.13
N SER A 406 -16.08 6.46 12.47
CA SER A 406 -14.91 7.25 12.86
C SER A 406 -14.51 8.16 11.69
N PHE A 407 -14.41 9.47 11.92
CA PHE A 407 -14.37 10.48 10.85
C PHE A 407 -15.57 10.36 9.91
N GLY A 408 -16.77 10.51 10.50
CA GLY A 408 -18.02 10.36 9.77
C GLY A 408 -18.12 11.31 8.57
N PHE A 409 -18.83 10.89 7.53
CA PHE A 409 -19.02 11.68 6.32
C PHE A 409 -20.36 11.39 5.65
N THR A 410 -20.77 12.25 4.72
CA THR A 410 -21.90 11.98 3.82
C THR A 410 -21.46 12.07 2.36
N LEU A 411 -22.13 11.35 1.46
CA LEU A 411 -21.90 11.42 0.01
C LEU A 411 -23.19 11.80 -0.72
N GLU A 412 -23.12 12.83 -1.56
CA GLU A 412 -24.18 13.17 -2.54
C GLU A 412 -23.69 12.90 -3.96
N PHE A 413 -24.48 12.25 -4.80
CA PHE A 413 -24.02 11.80 -6.12
C PHE A 413 -24.63 12.60 -7.27
N GLU A 414 -23.79 13.05 -8.19
CA GLU A 414 -24.18 13.66 -9.45
C GLU A 414 -23.79 12.76 -10.63
N HIS A 415 -24.79 12.36 -11.43
CA HIS A 415 -24.58 11.51 -12.60
C HIS A 415 -23.74 12.20 -13.67
N ARG A 416 -22.83 11.45 -14.30
CA ARG A 416 -21.93 11.97 -15.35
C ARG A 416 -22.12 11.30 -16.70
N GLU A 417 -21.87 9.99 -16.78
CA GLU A 417 -21.79 9.25 -18.05
C GLU A 417 -22.17 7.78 -17.88
N GLY A 418 -22.78 7.19 -18.92
CA GLY A 418 -22.92 5.74 -19.10
C GLY A 418 -23.88 5.06 -18.13
N GLN A 419 -24.66 5.83 -17.36
CA GLN A 419 -25.45 5.35 -16.22
C GLN A 419 -24.63 4.65 -15.12
N THR A 420 -23.30 4.63 -15.23
CA THR A 420 -22.42 3.96 -14.26
C THR A 420 -21.51 4.93 -13.54
N LYS A 421 -21.19 6.09 -14.13
CA LYS A 421 -20.20 7.02 -13.59
C LYS A 421 -20.85 8.24 -12.95
N TYR A 422 -20.38 8.57 -11.76
CA TYR A 422 -20.84 9.67 -10.92
C TYR A 422 -19.66 10.48 -10.40
N THR A 423 -19.94 11.72 -10.02
CA THR A 423 -19.16 12.43 -9.02
C THR A 423 -19.89 12.28 -7.69
N ALA A 424 -19.22 11.77 -6.67
CA ALA A 424 -19.73 11.82 -5.31
C ALA A 424 -19.10 13.03 -4.60
N TYR A 425 -19.92 13.82 -3.92
CA TYR A 425 -19.51 14.99 -3.15
C TYR A 425 -19.41 14.56 -1.70
N LEU A 426 -18.17 14.45 -1.21
CA LEU A 426 -17.87 14.05 0.16
C LEU A 426 -17.89 15.26 1.09
N CYS A 427 -18.73 15.16 2.11
CA CYS A 427 -18.81 16.14 3.20
C CYS A 427 -18.34 15.47 4.50
N ASP A 428 -17.21 15.91 5.02
CA ASP A 428 -16.63 15.42 6.28
C ASP A 428 -17.39 16.03 7.46
N PHE A 429 -17.61 15.25 8.51
CA PHE A 429 -18.36 15.70 9.69
C PHE A 429 -17.64 16.81 10.49
N LEU A 430 -16.31 16.80 10.51
CA LEU A 430 -15.49 17.76 11.26
C LEU A 430 -15.10 18.97 10.42
N GLU A 431 -14.70 18.76 9.17
CA GLU A 431 -14.20 19.82 8.28
C GLU A 431 -15.31 20.42 7.40
N GLY A 432 -16.41 19.72 7.20
CA GLY A 432 -17.45 20.07 6.24
C GLY A 432 -16.96 19.93 4.79
N GLY A 433 -17.49 20.78 3.90
CA GLY A 433 -17.09 20.81 2.50
C GLY A 433 -17.86 19.81 1.62
N ALA A 434 -17.65 19.89 0.30
CA ALA A 434 -18.27 19.00 -0.68
C ALA A 434 -17.19 18.62 -1.71
N ASP A 435 -16.22 17.84 -1.27
CA ASP A 435 -15.07 17.47 -2.08
C ASP A 435 -15.47 16.44 -3.14
N PRO A 436 -15.28 16.74 -4.44
CA PRO A 436 -15.70 15.83 -5.50
C PRO A 436 -14.72 14.66 -5.64
N ILE A 437 -15.22 13.44 -5.38
CA ILE A 437 -14.53 12.18 -5.63
C ILE A 437 -15.16 11.42 -6.81
N ALA A 438 -14.39 10.56 -7.46
CA ALA A 438 -14.91 9.72 -8.53
C ALA A 438 -15.71 8.55 -7.93
N ALA A 439 -16.86 8.26 -8.53
CA ALA A 439 -17.69 7.11 -8.18
C ALA A 439 -18.13 6.34 -9.42
N GLU A 440 -18.17 5.01 -9.32
CA GLU A 440 -18.59 4.13 -10.42
C GLU A 440 -19.43 2.96 -9.91
N PHE A 441 -20.49 2.60 -10.64
CA PHE A 441 -21.33 1.44 -10.35
C PHE A 441 -21.18 0.37 -11.44
N SER A 442 -21.16 -0.91 -11.05
CA SER A 442 -21.27 -2.04 -11.97
C SER A 442 -22.62 -2.71 -11.84
N PHE A 443 -23.20 -3.14 -12.96
CA PHE A 443 -24.55 -3.67 -13.03
C PHE A 443 -24.58 -5.16 -13.39
N GLU A 444 -25.50 -5.91 -12.78
CA GLU A 444 -25.91 -7.25 -13.19
C GLU A 444 -27.44 -7.32 -13.16
N GLY A 445 -28.06 -7.91 -14.19
CA GLY A 445 -29.53 -8.02 -14.24
C GLY A 445 -30.29 -6.68 -14.22
N GLY A 446 -29.64 -5.57 -14.56
CA GLY A 446 -30.25 -4.23 -14.54
C GLY A 446 -30.24 -3.54 -13.17
N VAL A 447 -29.62 -4.14 -12.15
CA VAL A 447 -29.38 -3.54 -10.83
C VAL A 447 -27.88 -3.37 -10.58
N ALA A 448 -27.50 -2.33 -9.86
CA ALA A 448 -26.13 -2.11 -9.45
C ALA A 448 -25.76 -3.13 -8.37
N VAL A 449 -24.61 -3.77 -8.54
CA VAL A 449 -24.15 -4.82 -7.65
C VAL A 449 -22.80 -4.53 -7.01
N ARG A 450 -22.04 -3.57 -7.57
CA ARG A 450 -20.83 -3.02 -6.95
C ARG A 450 -20.80 -1.50 -7.12
N MET A 451 -20.16 -0.85 -6.15
CA MET A 451 -19.92 0.59 -6.10
C MET A 451 -18.44 0.82 -5.82
N GLY A 452 -17.76 1.56 -6.69
CA GLY A 452 -16.38 1.98 -6.54
C GLY A 452 -16.31 3.45 -6.15
N LEU A 453 -15.54 3.79 -5.12
CA LEU A 453 -15.34 5.15 -4.63
C LEU A 453 -13.84 5.50 -4.57
N ASP A 454 -13.44 6.68 -5.01
CA ASP A 454 -12.06 7.18 -4.91
C ASP A 454 -11.77 7.73 -3.50
N LEU A 455 -11.93 6.88 -2.48
CA LEU A 455 -11.67 7.22 -1.07
C LEU A 455 -10.17 7.34 -0.77
N GLU A 456 -9.33 6.63 -1.54
CA GLU A 456 -7.87 6.59 -1.32
C GLU A 456 -7.10 6.85 -2.62
N PRO A 457 -6.90 8.11 -3.02
CA PRO A 457 -6.22 8.47 -4.27
C PRO A 457 -4.80 7.90 -4.41
N ALA A 458 -4.16 7.55 -3.28
CA ALA A 458 -2.85 6.91 -3.24
C ALA A 458 -2.84 5.51 -3.87
N LEU A 459 -3.96 4.77 -3.80
CA LEU A 459 -4.11 3.43 -4.39
C LEU A 459 -4.17 3.49 -5.93
N LYS A 460 -4.53 4.64 -6.50
CA LYS A 460 -4.71 4.88 -7.95
C LYS A 460 -5.79 4.00 -8.59
N GLU A 461 -6.65 3.40 -7.78
CA GLU A 461 -7.82 2.61 -8.14
C GLU A 461 -8.98 2.97 -7.20
N LEU A 462 -10.21 2.63 -7.59
CA LEU A 462 -11.39 2.85 -6.75
C LEU A 462 -11.46 1.76 -5.67
N VAL A 463 -11.88 2.15 -4.47
CA VAL A 463 -12.29 1.23 -3.41
C VAL A 463 -13.63 0.64 -3.80
N TRP A 464 -13.66 -0.64 -4.15
CA TRP A 464 -14.88 -1.33 -4.54
C TRP A 464 -15.58 -1.96 -3.33
N LEU A 465 -16.87 -1.68 -3.22
CA LEU A 465 -17.83 -2.27 -2.30
C LEU A 465 -18.85 -3.08 -3.11
N SER A 466 -19.31 -4.21 -2.57
CA SER A 466 -20.23 -5.11 -3.27
C SER A 466 -21.50 -5.32 -2.46
N THR A 467 -22.65 -5.46 -3.13
CA THR A 467 -23.92 -5.72 -2.44
C THR A 467 -23.85 -6.99 -1.59
N SER A 468 -24.61 -7.09 -0.50
CA SER A 468 -24.60 -8.29 0.37
C SER A 468 -24.96 -9.58 -0.39
N SER A 469 -25.67 -9.50 -1.52
CA SER A 469 -25.89 -10.63 -2.45
C SER A 469 -24.65 -11.08 -3.23
N ILE A 470 -23.60 -10.24 -3.26
CA ILE A 470 -22.24 -10.49 -3.77
C ILE A 470 -21.21 -10.44 -2.63
N MET A 471 -21.61 -10.73 -1.38
CA MET A 471 -20.86 -11.78 -0.68
C MET A 471 -21.36 -13.11 -1.25
N SER A 472 -21.16 -13.29 -2.56
CA SER A 472 -21.62 -14.47 -3.24
C SER A 472 -20.93 -15.62 -2.53
N SER A 473 -21.73 -16.55 -2.00
CA SER A 473 -21.34 -17.95 -1.95
C SER A 473 -20.43 -18.19 -3.15
N PRO A 474 -19.15 -18.54 -2.98
CA PRO A 474 -18.25 -18.65 -4.10
C PRO A 474 -18.89 -19.52 -5.18
N PRO A 475 -18.68 -19.19 -6.46
CA PRO A 475 -19.49 -19.74 -7.53
C PRO A 475 -19.52 -21.28 -7.46
N SER A 476 -20.72 -21.85 -7.51
CA SER A 476 -20.92 -23.28 -7.36
C SER A 476 -20.80 -23.96 -8.72
N TYR A 477 -19.57 -24.28 -9.13
CA TYR A 477 -19.30 -25.08 -10.32
C TYR A 477 -18.99 -26.53 -9.94
N ASN A 478 -19.50 -27.47 -10.73
CA ASN A 478 -19.00 -28.84 -10.70
C ASN A 478 -17.72 -28.91 -11.54
N ILE A 479 -16.58 -29.18 -10.90
CA ILE A 479 -15.27 -29.13 -11.54
C ILE A 479 -14.70 -30.55 -11.57
N ALA A 480 -14.35 -31.05 -12.75
CA ALA A 480 -13.63 -32.31 -12.90
C ALA A 480 -12.13 -32.03 -13.11
N LEU A 481 -11.29 -32.70 -12.31
CA LEU A 481 -9.84 -32.68 -12.43
C LEU A 481 -9.34 -34.05 -12.91
N ILE A 482 -8.69 -34.05 -14.08
CA ILE A 482 -8.21 -35.26 -14.76
C ILE A 482 -6.68 -35.30 -14.73
N GLY A 483 -6.12 -36.11 -13.83
CA GLY A 483 -4.68 -36.20 -13.56
C GLY A 483 -4.29 -35.46 -12.27
N LEU A 484 -4.01 -36.22 -11.21
CA LEU A 484 -3.78 -35.72 -9.85
C LEU A 484 -2.31 -35.87 -9.44
N GLY A 485 -1.42 -35.42 -10.33
CA GLY A 485 -0.03 -35.13 -9.99
C GLY A 485 0.11 -33.83 -9.18
N SER A 486 1.32 -33.26 -9.14
CA SER A 486 1.60 -32.01 -8.39
C SER A 486 0.70 -30.83 -8.80
N ILE A 487 0.50 -30.64 -10.11
CA ILE A 487 -0.36 -29.57 -10.65
C ILE A 487 -1.84 -29.85 -10.32
N GLY A 488 -2.30 -31.08 -10.54
CA GLY A 488 -3.69 -31.47 -10.29
C GLY A 488 -4.10 -31.31 -8.82
N ILE A 489 -3.26 -31.76 -7.88
CA ILE A 489 -3.50 -31.58 -6.44
C ILE A 489 -3.52 -30.09 -6.06
N SER A 490 -2.62 -29.30 -6.63
CA SER A 490 -2.58 -27.86 -6.38
C SER A 490 -3.86 -27.16 -6.85
N PHE A 491 -4.41 -27.55 -8.01
CA PHE A 491 -5.71 -27.04 -8.46
C PHE A 491 -6.88 -27.59 -7.66
N ALA A 492 -6.82 -28.84 -7.19
CA ALA A 492 -7.82 -29.38 -6.28
C ALA A 492 -7.90 -28.53 -5.00
N ALA A 493 -6.76 -28.22 -4.40
CA ALA A 493 -6.70 -27.35 -3.22
C ALA A 493 -7.24 -25.94 -3.50
N LEU A 494 -6.86 -25.34 -4.63
CA LEU A 494 -7.36 -24.03 -5.07
C LEU A 494 -8.89 -24.02 -5.18
N HIS A 495 -9.46 -24.95 -5.95
CA HIS A 495 -10.90 -24.99 -6.20
C HIS A 495 -11.67 -25.35 -4.94
N LEU A 496 -11.18 -26.27 -4.10
CA LEU A 496 -11.84 -26.63 -2.83
C LEU A 496 -11.89 -25.45 -1.85
N ARG A 497 -10.87 -24.57 -1.85
CA ARG A 497 -10.81 -23.41 -0.95
C ARG A 497 -11.70 -22.26 -1.41
N PHE A 498 -11.74 -22.01 -2.72
CA PHE A 498 -12.34 -20.78 -3.26
C PHE A 498 -13.64 -21.00 -4.02
N THR A 499 -14.14 -22.23 -4.14
CA THR A 499 -15.47 -22.53 -4.69
C THR A 499 -16.39 -23.10 -3.60
N ASN A 500 -17.71 -23.13 -3.84
CA ASN A 500 -18.64 -23.93 -3.04
C ASN A 500 -19.11 -25.21 -3.74
N GLY A 501 -18.67 -25.44 -4.98
CA GLY A 501 -19.09 -26.54 -5.81
C GLY A 501 -18.34 -27.85 -5.55
N THR A 502 -18.74 -28.88 -6.29
CA THR A 502 -18.17 -30.23 -6.20
C THR A 502 -16.90 -30.33 -7.03
N VAL A 503 -15.79 -30.78 -6.44
CA VAL A 503 -14.57 -31.14 -7.16
C VAL A 503 -14.53 -32.65 -7.33
N LYS A 504 -14.72 -33.12 -8.57
CA LYS A 504 -14.57 -34.53 -8.96
C LYS A 504 -13.15 -34.78 -9.43
N THR A 505 -12.52 -35.85 -8.97
CA THR A 505 -11.14 -36.20 -9.34
C THR A 505 -11.08 -37.57 -9.99
N PHE A 506 -10.34 -37.69 -11.08
CA PHE A 506 -10.00 -38.97 -11.71
C PHE A 506 -8.52 -39.02 -12.09
N ASP A 507 -7.87 -40.13 -11.74
CA ASP A 507 -6.49 -40.46 -12.11
C ASP A 507 -6.40 -41.98 -12.27
N PRO A 508 -5.70 -42.50 -13.30
CA PRO A 508 -5.60 -43.94 -13.53
C PRO A 508 -4.79 -44.70 -12.46
N ARG A 509 -4.15 -44.00 -11.51
CA ARG A 509 -3.40 -44.63 -10.43
C ARG A 509 -4.30 -45.44 -9.49
N PRO A 510 -3.84 -46.63 -9.04
CA PRO A 510 -4.65 -47.50 -8.18
C PRO A 510 -4.77 -46.99 -6.73
N ASP A 511 -3.91 -46.06 -6.30
CA ASP A 511 -3.78 -45.52 -4.95
C ASP A 511 -4.27 -44.07 -4.82
N LEU A 512 -5.18 -43.63 -5.70
CA LEU A 512 -5.62 -42.22 -5.78
C LEU A 512 -6.16 -41.70 -4.46
N LYS A 513 -6.95 -42.51 -3.76
CA LYS A 513 -7.56 -42.13 -2.47
C LYS A 513 -6.51 -41.93 -1.40
N GLU A 514 -5.57 -42.87 -1.26
CA GLU A 514 -4.45 -42.80 -0.33
C GLU A 514 -3.54 -41.61 -0.65
N HIS A 515 -3.31 -41.34 -1.93
CA HIS A 515 -2.52 -40.20 -2.38
C HIS A 515 -3.16 -38.86 -2.01
N LEU A 516 -4.46 -38.68 -2.27
CA LEU A 516 -5.18 -37.46 -1.90
C LEU A 516 -5.20 -37.27 -0.38
N LEU A 517 -5.46 -38.33 0.40
CA LEU A 517 -5.49 -38.25 1.86
C LEU A 517 -4.13 -37.88 2.47
N SER A 518 -3.03 -38.25 1.82
CA SER A 518 -1.67 -37.98 2.31
C SER A 518 -1.13 -36.63 1.86
N VAL A 519 -1.37 -36.23 0.62
CA VAL A 519 -0.69 -35.07 0.01
C VAL A 519 -1.56 -33.81 0.03
N LEU A 520 -2.86 -33.90 -0.28
CA LEU A 520 -3.75 -32.74 -0.37
C LEU A 520 -3.81 -31.89 0.91
N PRO A 521 -3.73 -32.44 2.15
CA PRO A 521 -3.71 -31.63 3.37
C PRO A 521 -2.57 -30.59 3.40
N GLY A 522 -1.40 -30.91 2.85
CA GLY A 522 -0.27 -29.98 2.77
C GLY A 522 -0.55 -28.77 1.87
N TYR A 523 -1.45 -28.92 0.89
CA TYR A 523 -1.85 -27.86 -0.04
C TYR A 523 -3.06 -27.06 0.46
N LEU A 524 -3.80 -27.57 1.45
CA LEU A 524 -5.01 -26.95 2.03
C LEU A 524 -4.71 -26.03 3.23
N TYR A 525 -3.44 -25.81 3.57
CA TYR A 525 -3.01 -25.02 4.75
C TYR A 525 -3.56 -25.63 6.07
N ALA A 526 -3.20 -26.87 6.38
CA ALA A 526 -3.74 -27.66 7.51
C ALA A 526 -3.66 -27.02 8.93
N ASN A 527 -3.11 -25.81 9.08
CA ASN A 527 -3.02 -25.05 10.33
C ASN A 527 -3.66 -23.64 10.25
N ASP A 528 -4.45 -23.33 9.22
CA ASP A 528 -5.22 -22.07 9.12
C ASP A 528 -6.33 -22.03 10.19
N PRO A 529 -6.24 -21.17 11.23
CA PRO A 529 -7.22 -21.10 12.31
C PRO A 529 -8.60 -20.62 11.84
N GLN A 530 -8.69 -19.99 10.66
CA GLN A 530 -9.95 -19.49 10.11
C GLN A 530 -10.78 -20.56 9.39
N SER A 531 -10.21 -21.74 9.07
CA SER A 531 -10.94 -22.78 8.33
C SER A 531 -10.73 -24.22 8.86
N PRO A 532 -11.10 -24.49 10.13
CA PRO A 532 -11.02 -25.85 10.72
C PRO A 532 -11.88 -26.90 9.98
N SER A 533 -12.74 -26.49 9.06
CA SER A 533 -13.63 -27.34 8.26
C SER A 533 -12.99 -27.99 7.03
N LEU A 534 -11.84 -27.53 6.52
CA LEU A 534 -11.23 -27.99 5.27
C LEU A 534 -10.35 -29.24 5.42
N ASN A 535 -10.74 -30.17 6.28
CA ASN A 535 -10.13 -31.51 6.31
C ASN A 535 -10.63 -32.34 5.12
N VAL A 536 -9.73 -33.01 4.40
CA VAL A 536 -10.05 -33.90 3.26
C VAL A 536 -11.16 -34.90 3.57
N ALA A 537 -11.17 -35.49 4.78
CA ALA A 537 -12.22 -36.43 5.18
C ALA A 537 -13.62 -35.78 5.27
N ASN A 538 -13.68 -34.53 5.75
CA ASN A 538 -14.92 -33.75 5.80
C ASN A 538 -15.36 -33.34 4.41
N LEU A 539 -14.42 -32.95 3.53
CA LEU A 539 -14.72 -32.59 2.14
C LEU A 539 -15.30 -33.76 1.36
N ILE A 540 -14.80 -34.98 1.58
CA ILE A 540 -15.37 -36.21 1.00
C ILE A 540 -16.78 -36.47 1.55
N THR A 541 -16.94 -36.41 2.87
CA THR A 541 -18.23 -36.69 3.53
C THR A 541 -19.31 -35.67 3.15
N ALA A 542 -18.92 -34.41 2.95
CA ALA A 542 -19.81 -33.33 2.52
C ALA A 542 -20.09 -33.34 1.00
N GLY A 543 -19.48 -34.26 0.23
CA GLY A 543 -19.62 -34.32 -1.22
C GLY A 543 -18.93 -33.18 -1.98
N ARG A 544 -18.07 -32.40 -1.30
CA ARG A 544 -17.26 -31.33 -1.92
C ARG A 544 -16.07 -31.87 -2.70
N LEU A 545 -15.53 -33.02 -2.28
CA LEU A 545 -14.49 -33.77 -2.99
C LEU A 545 -15.00 -35.17 -3.31
N VAL A 546 -15.07 -35.53 -4.58
CA VAL A 546 -15.56 -36.85 -5.04
C VAL A 546 -14.47 -37.54 -5.84
N ILE A 547 -14.08 -38.72 -5.39
CA ILE A 547 -13.07 -39.55 -6.07
C ILE A 547 -13.82 -40.51 -6.99
N CYS A 548 -13.59 -40.38 -8.30
CA CYS A 548 -14.31 -41.14 -9.32
C CYS A 548 -13.47 -42.35 -9.79
N ASP A 549 -14.14 -43.48 -10.05
CA ASP A 549 -13.50 -44.71 -10.53
C ASP A 549 -13.29 -44.72 -12.06
N SER A 550 -13.97 -43.82 -12.79
CA SER A 550 -13.87 -43.70 -14.24
C SER A 550 -13.81 -42.25 -14.69
N LEU A 551 -13.28 -42.04 -15.91
CA LEU A 551 -13.23 -40.73 -16.55
C LEU A 551 -14.65 -40.20 -16.82
N GLU A 552 -15.53 -41.10 -17.28
CA GLU A 552 -16.91 -40.81 -17.63
C GLU A 552 -17.69 -40.27 -16.42
N ASP A 553 -17.53 -40.89 -15.25
CA ASP A 553 -18.20 -40.46 -14.01
C ASP A 553 -17.72 -39.08 -13.54
N ALA A 554 -16.44 -38.77 -13.74
CA ALA A 554 -15.87 -37.47 -13.40
C ALA A 554 -16.42 -36.36 -14.32
N CYS A 555 -16.67 -36.67 -15.59
CA CYS A 555 -17.06 -35.68 -16.61
C CYS A 555 -18.57 -35.46 -16.75
N ALA A 556 -19.42 -36.41 -16.32
CA ALA A 556 -20.83 -36.51 -16.71
C ALA A 556 -21.71 -35.27 -16.41
N ASP A 557 -21.40 -34.50 -15.38
CA ASP A 557 -22.17 -33.34 -14.89
C ASP A 557 -21.27 -32.11 -14.61
N ALA A 558 -20.07 -32.10 -15.20
CA ALA A 558 -19.08 -31.06 -14.97
C ALA A 558 -19.41 -29.78 -15.76
N ASP A 559 -19.27 -28.63 -15.11
CA ASP A 559 -19.30 -27.31 -15.74
C ASP A 559 -17.91 -26.94 -16.27
N ILE A 560 -16.86 -27.39 -15.58
CA ILE A 560 -15.46 -27.20 -15.94
C ILE A 560 -14.75 -28.55 -15.90
N ILE A 561 -14.00 -28.87 -16.96
CA ILE A 561 -13.08 -30.01 -16.95
C ILE A 561 -11.68 -29.49 -17.19
N GLN A 562 -10.79 -29.77 -16.25
CA GLN A 562 -9.39 -29.39 -16.32
C GLN A 562 -8.50 -30.64 -16.34
N GLU A 563 -7.69 -30.81 -17.38
CA GLU A 563 -6.82 -31.96 -17.59
C GLU A 563 -5.35 -31.59 -17.38
N GLN A 564 -4.63 -32.39 -16.59
CA GLN A 564 -3.23 -32.17 -16.18
C GLN A 564 -2.41 -33.47 -16.27
N GLY A 565 -2.80 -34.38 -17.16
CA GLY A 565 -2.11 -35.64 -17.41
C GLY A 565 -0.77 -35.46 -18.12
N PRO A 566 -0.08 -36.58 -18.43
CA PRO A 566 1.27 -36.58 -18.98
C PRO A 566 1.47 -35.66 -20.17
N GLU A 567 2.66 -35.05 -20.27
CA GLU A 567 3.09 -34.17 -21.36
C GLU A 567 3.38 -34.98 -22.64
N ASN A 568 2.35 -35.66 -23.17
CA ASN A 568 2.41 -36.52 -24.33
C ASN A 568 1.20 -36.25 -25.24
N ILE A 569 1.47 -35.89 -26.50
CA ILE A 569 0.42 -35.48 -27.44
C ILE A 569 -0.61 -36.57 -27.72
N SER A 570 -0.17 -37.82 -27.94
CA SER A 570 -1.06 -38.93 -28.27
C SER A 570 -1.97 -39.28 -27.09
N PHE A 571 -1.44 -39.20 -25.87
CA PHE A 571 -2.23 -39.33 -24.65
C PHE A 571 -3.31 -38.25 -24.58
N LYS A 572 -2.93 -36.98 -24.69
CA LYS A 572 -3.88 -35.85 -24.55
C LYS A 572 -4.97 -35.86 -25.63
N GLN A 573 -4.63 -36.15 -26.89
CA GLN A 573 -5.62 -36.28 -27.96
C GLN A 573 -6.66 -37.39 -27.67
N LYS A 574 -6.20 -38.55 -27.18
CA LYS A 574 -7.10 -39.64 -26.78
C LYS A 574 -7.98 -39.25 -25.59
N THR A 575 -7.38 -38.62 -24.58
CA THR A 575 -8.09 -38.19 -23.36
C THR A 575 -9.16 -37.13 -23.68
N TRP A 576 -8.83 -36.10 -24.46
CA TRP A 576 -9.82 -35.07 -24.85
C TRP A 576 -10.96 -35.63 -25.68
N THR A 577 -10.71 -36.61 -26.55
CA THR A 577 -11.77 -37.31 -27.30
C THR A 577 -12.73 -38.06 -26.36
N ALA A 578 -12.20 -38.70 -25.31
CA ALA A 578 -13.02 -39.39 -24.32
C ALA A 578 -13.79 -38.40 -23.41
N ILE A 579 -13.13 -37.32 -22.97
CA ILE A 579 -13.75 -36.23 -22.21
C ILE A 579 -14.91 -35.62 -23.00
N GLU A 580 -14.71 -35.28 -24.28
CA GLU A 580 -15.75 -34.68 -25.12
C GLU A 580 -16.97 -35.61 -25.30
N ALA A 581 -16.75 -36.93 -25.33
CA ALA A 581 -17.84 -37.90 -25.44
C ALA A 581 -18.67 -38.03 -24.15
N ALA A 582 -18.08 -37.78 -22.99
CA ALA A 582 -18.72 -37.91 -21.69
C ALA A 582 -19.26 -36.58 -21.13
N ALA A 583 -18.67 -35.44 -21.53
CA ALA A 583 -18.99 -34.14 -20.97
C ALA A 583 -20.28 -33.53 -21.57
N PRO A 584 -21.06 -32.80 -20.78
CA PRO A 584 -22.17 -31.99 -21.27
C PRO A 584 -21.77 -30.98 -22.37
N PRO A 585 -22.70 -30.55 -23.22
CA PRO A 585 -22.42 -29.54 -24.26
C PRO A 585 -22.00 -28.17 -23.72
N HIS A 586 -22.38 -27.84 -22.48
CA HIS A 586 -22.09 -26.53 -21.85
C HIS A 586 -20.73 -26.48 -21.14
N THR A 587 -20.02 -27.59 -21.03
CA THR A 587 -18.80 -27.69 -20.23
C THR A 587 -17.61 -26.94 -20.84
N HIS A 588 -16.84 -26.23 -20.01
CA HIS A 588 -15.61 -25.54 -20.39
C HIS A 588 -14.39 -26.48 -20.30
N PHE A 589 -13.51 -26.47 -21.31
CA PHE A 589 -12.39 -27.41 -21.40
C PHE A 589 -11.03 -26.71 -21.26
N TRP A 590 -10.29 -27.08 -20.22
CA TRP A 590 -9.02 -26.48 -19.86
C TRP A 590 -7.90 -27.52 -19.82
N SER A 591 -6.84 -27.29 -20.58
CA SER A 591 -5.61 -28.08 -20.50
C SER A 591 -4.56 -27.37 -19.66
N SER A 592 -3.96 -28.06 -18.69
CA SER A 592 -2.73 -27.60 -18.03
C SER A 592 -1.57 -28.44 -18.54
N THR A 593 -0.74 -27.81 -19.38
CA THR A 593 0.40 -28.41 -20.09
C THR A 593 1.53 -27.40 -20.10
N SER A 594 2.77 -27.86 -20.18
CA SER A 594 3.96 -27.00 -20.11
C SER A 594 4.39 -26.46 -21.48
N GLY A 595 3.94 -27.07 -22.58
CA GLY A 595 4.29 -26.62 -23.92
C GLY A 595 3.47 -27.16 -25.09
N ILE A 596 2.50 -28.05 -24.87
CA ILE A 596 1.68 -28.60 -25.96
C ILE A 596 0.55 -27.61 -26.33
N LEU A 597 0.45 -27.28 -27.61
CA LEU A 597 -0.57 -26.35 -28.12
C LEU A 597 -1.99 -26.89 -27.98
N ALA A 598 -2.98 -26.00 -27.76
CA ALA A 598 -4.38 -26.40 -27.70
C ALA A 598 -4.85 -26.97 -29.05
N SER A 599 -4.41 -26.37 -30.17
CA SER A 599 -4.71 -26.86 -31.53
C SER A 599 -4.13 -28.25 -31.83
N ALA A 600 -3.03 -28.63 -31.19
CA ALA A 600 -2.47 -29.96 -31.32
C ALA A 600 -3.30 -30.98 -30.51
N GLN A 601 -3.74 -30.58 -29.32
CA GLN A 601 -4.52 -31.44 -28.42
C GLN A 601 -5.94 -31.72 -28.93
N ASN A 602 -6.60 -30.72 -29.51
CA ASN A 602 -7.99 -30.84 -29.97
C ASN A 602 -8.13 -31.44 -31.38
N GLU A 603 -7.07 -31.91 -32.03
CA GLU A 603 -7.10 -32.37 -33.42
C GLU A 603 -8.15 -33.48 -33.67
N SER A 604 -8.36 -34.35 -32.68
CA SER A 604 -9.32 -35.47 -32.73
C SER A 604 -10.70 -35.14 -32.15
N MET A 605 -10.90 -33.94 -31.61
CA MET A 605 -12.19 -33.49 -31.06
C MET A 605 -13.18 -33.09 -32.17
N LYS A 606 -14.48 -33.23 -31.90
CA LYS A 606 -15.57 -32.79 -32.78
C LYS A 606 -15.79 -31.28 -32.70
N ASP A 607 -15.83 -30.71 -31.49
CA ASP A 607 -15.90 -29.28 -31.24
C ASP A 607 -14.56 -28.77 -30.68
N ARG A 608 -13.67 -28.40 -31.60
CA ARG A 608 -12.34 -27.86 -31.29
C ARG A 608 -12.39 -26.50 -30.61
N SER A 609 -13.52 -25.80 -30.69
CA SER A 609 -13.65 -24.41 -30.25
C SER A 609 -13.75 -24.25 -28.72
N ARG A 610 -13.90 -25.36 -27.99
CA ARG A 610 -14.07 -25.40 -26.53
C ARG A 610 -12.76 -25.50 -25.76
N LEU A 611 -11.72 -26.08 -26.36
CA LEU A 611 -10.45 -26.32 -25.67
C LEU A 611 -9.56 -25.07 -25.69
N LEU A 612 -9.06 -24.71 -24.51
CA LEU A 612 -7.95 -23.77 -24.34
C LEU A 612 -6.97 -24.28 -23.29
N VAL A 613 -5.77 -23.71 -23.26
CA VAL A 613 -4.81 -23.99 -22.20
C VAL A 613 -5.01 -22.99 -21.05
N VAL A 614 -5.10 -23.52 -19.84
CA VAL A 614 -4.97 -22.80 -18.57
C VAL A 614 -3.65 -23.23 -17.95
N HIS A 615 -2.59 -22.48 -18.24
CA HIS A 615 -1.23 -22.78 -17.83
C HIS A 615 -0.92 -22.09 -16.48
N PRO A 616 -0.69 -22.87 -15.41
CA PRO A 616 -0.29 -22.32 -14.11
C PRO A 616 1.23 -22.13 -14.01
N PHE A 617 1.63 -21.44 -12.94
CA PHE A 617 3.04 -21.36 -12.54
C PHE A 617 3.23 -22.13 -11.22
N ASN A 618 4.34 -22.84 -11.09
CA ASN A 618 4.54 -23.74 -9.95
C ASN A 618 5.04 -22.98 -8.70
N PRO A 619 4.43 -23.18 -7.51
CA PRO A 619 3.24 -23.99 -7.26
C PRO A 619 1.92 -23.26 -7.58
N PRO A 620 0.96 -23.89 -8.30
CA PRO A 620 -0.26 -23.23 -8.81
C PRO A 620 -1.18 -22.61 -7.75
N HIS A 621 -1.12 -23.09 -6.51
CA HIS A 621 -1.95 -22.58 -5.41
C HIS A 621 -1.36 -21.33 -4.74
N ILE A 622 -0.11 -20.96 -5.07
CA ILE A 622 0.59 -19.79 -4.52
C ILE A 622 0.88 -18.77 -5.62
N MET A 623 1.35 -19.23 -6.78
CA MET A 623 1.77 -18.35 -7.86
C MET A 623 0.56 -17.71 -8.55
N PRO A 624 0.44 -16.37 -8.54
CA PRO A 624 -0.81 -15.72 -8.93
C PRO A 624 -1.05 -15.67 -10.43
N LEU A 625 -0.05 -15.95 -11.28
CA LEU A 625 -0.22 -15.82 -12.72
C LEU A 625 -0.90 -17.08 -13.31
N ILE A 626 -1.86 -16.88 -14.20
CA ILE A 626 -2.43 -17.92 -15.08
C ILE A 626 -2.30 -17.45 -16.52
N GLU A 627 -1.74 -18.26 -17.41
CA GLU A 627 -1.80 -18.00 -18.84
C GLU A 627 -3.03 -18.69 -19.45
N VAL A 628 -3.93 -17.90 -20.03
CA VAL A 628 -5.08 -18.40 -20.81
C VAL A 628 -4.68 -18.37 -22.27
N VAL A 629 -4.47 -19.54 -22.87
CA VAL A 629 -3.92 -19.67 -24.23
C VAL A 629 -4.96 -20.35 -25.15
N PRO A 630 -5.67 -19.56 -25.98
CA PRO A 630 -6.59 -20.10 -26.96
C PRO A 630 -5.88 -20.70 -28.18
N SER A 631 -6.50 -21.71 -28.77
CA SER A 631 -6.22 -22.11 -30.15
C SER A 631 -6.80 -21.08 -31.14
N PRO A 632 -6.40 -21.10 -32.42
CA PRO A 632 -7.04 -20.28 -33.46
C PRO A 632 -8.55 -20.51 -33.63
N GLU A 633 -9.06 -21.67 -33.20
CA GLU A 633 -10.46 -22.07 -33.34
C GLU A 633 -11.28 -21.81 -32.05
N THR A 634 -10.61 -21.46 -30.94
CA THR A 634 -11.26 -21.27 -29.64
C THR A 634 -12.23 -20.09 -29.66
N LYS A 635 -13.46 -20.30 -29.19
CA LYS A 635 -14.49 -19.24 -29.10
C LYS A 635 -14.08 -18.18 -28.07
N SER A 636 -14.44 -16.93 -28.31
CA SER A 636 -14.21 -15.83 -27.36
C SER A 636 -14.90 -16.06 -26.01
N GLU A 637 -16.07 -16.69 -26.02
CA GLU A 637 -16.84 -17.02 -24.80
C GLU A 637 -16.03 -17.91 -23.84
N GLU A 638 -15.26 -18.88 -24.35
CA GLU A 638 -14.40 -19.74 -23.53
C GLU A 638 -13.23 -18.96 -22.91
N ILE A 639 -12.67 -18.03 -23.67
CA ILE A 639 -11.57 -17.16 -23.23
C ILE A 639 -12.06 -16.23 -22.12
N ASP A 640 -13.20 -15.58 -22.35
CA ASP A 640 -13.81 -14.65 -21.40
C ASP A 640 -14.24 -15.39 -20.14
N PHE A 641 -14.82 -16.59 -20.26
CA PHE A 641 -15.18 -17.43 -19.12
C PHE A 641 -13.96 -17.79 -18.27
N ALA A 642 -12.89 -18.32 -18.87
CA ALA A 642 -11.68 -18.69 -18.13
C ALA A 642 -11.03 -17.48 -17.46
N ARG A 643 -10.97 -16.33 -18.14
CA ARG A 643 -10.44 -15.09 -17.55
C ARG A 643 -11.29 -14.64 -16.36
N THR A 644 -12.61 -14.50 -16.55
CA THR A 644 -13.52 -14.03 -15.51
C THR A 644 -13.57 -14.99 -14.33
N TYR A 645 -13.49 -16.30 -14.55
CA TYR A 645 -13.42 -17.30 -13.49
C TYR A 645 -12.27 -16.99 -12.53
N PHE A 646 -11.03 -16.88 -13.03
CA PHE A 646 -9.88 -16.63 -12.16
C PHE A 646 -9.83 -15.21 -11.58
N GLU A 647 -10.37 -14.19 -12.29
CA GLU A 647 -10.49 -12.82 -11.77
C GLU A 647 -11.48 -12.69 -10.60
N THR A 648 -12.54 -13.49 -10.59
CA THR A 648 -13.64 -13.39 -9.62
C THR A 648 -13.60 -14.45 -8.52
N LEU A 649 -12.75 -15.47 -8.64
CA LEU A 649 -12.60 -16.56 -7.67
C LEU A 649 -12.18 -16.11 -6.27
N GLY A 650 -11.64 -14.90 -6.11
CA GLY A 650 -11.13 -14.40 -4.82
C GLY A 650 -9.79 -15.01 -4.39
N SER A 651 -9.13 -15.76 -5.28
CA SER A 651 -7.86 -16.44 -5.00
C SER A 651 -6.60 -15.62 -5.31
N GLY A 652 -6.76 -14.33 -5.66
CA GLY A 652 -5.65 -13.42 -5.99
C GLY A 652 -4.97 -13.69 -7.35
N HIS A 653 -5.48 -14.64 -8.14
CA HIS A 653 -4.92 -14.95 -9.46
C HIS A 653 -5.15 -13.81 -10.47
N ARG A 654 -4.19 -13.67 -11.40
CA ARG A 654 -4.10 -12.62 -12.41
C ARG A 654 -4.01 -13.30 -13.78
N PRO A 655 -5.13 -13.66 -14.41
CA PRO A 655 -5.11 -14.33 -15.70
C PRO A 655 -4.62 -13.39 -16.80
N VAL A 656 -3.77 -13.90 -17.69
CA VAL A 656 -3.26 -13.20 -18.87
C VAL A 656 -3.64 -13.99 -20.10
N VAL A 657 -4.42 -13.36 -20.99
CA VAL A 657 -4.80 -13.96 -22.27
C VAL A 657 -3.66 -13.84 -23.27
N VAL A 658 -3.11 -14.97 -23.69
CA VAL A 658 -2.10 -15.05 -24.74
C VAL A 658 -2.78 -14.90 -26.09
N LYS A 659 -2.34 -13.92 -26.89
CA LYS A 659 -3.01 -13.58 -28.16
C LYS A 659 -2.83 -14.63 -29.26
N LYS A 660 -1.78 -15.43 -29.18
CA LYS A 660 -1.43 -16.45 -30.17
C LYS A 660 -0.68 -17.58 -29.48
N GLU A 661 -1.18 -18.79 -29.60
CA GLU A 661 -0.49 -19.96 -29.07
C GLU A 661 0.88 -20.15 -29.71
N ILE A 662 1.84 -20.58 -28.89
CA ILE A 662 3.22 -20.87 -29.26
C ILE A 662 3.79 -21.89 -28.27
N PRO A 663 4.69 -22.81 -28.68
CA PRO A 663 5.26 -23.77 -27.74
C PRO A 663 5.97 -23.07 -26.58
N GLY A 664 5.64 -23.51 -25.35
CA GLY A 664 6.09 -22.91 -24.09
C GLY A 664 5.42 -21.58 -23.73
N PHE A 665 4.38 -21.15 -24.46
CA PHE A 665 3.59 -19.95 -24.20
C PHE A 665 4.47 -18.69 -24.02
N VAL A 666 4.14 -17.76 -23.13
CA VAL A 666 5.02 -16.61 -22.85
C VAL A 666 5.93 -16.91 -21.67
N GLY A 667 5.38 -17.43 -20.58
CA GLY A 667 6.09 -17.70 -19.33
C GLY A 667 7.28 -18.65 -19.50
N ASN A 668 7.03 -19.87 -19.97
CA ASN A 668 8.09 -20.88 -20.10
C ASN A 668 9.12 -20.49 -21.18
N ARG A 669 8.71 -19.76 -22.22
CA ARG A 669 9.67 -19.23 -23.21
C ARG A 669 10.68 -18.27 -22.59
N LEU A 670 10.24 -17.37 -21.70
CA LEU A 670 11.14 -16.47 -20.99
C LEU A 670 12.03 -17.25 -20.01
N ALA A 671 11.45 -18.17 -19.24
CA ALA A 671 12.17 -18.98 -18.27
C ALA A 671 13.25 -19.85 -18.92
N PHE A 672 12.91 -20.57 -20.00
CA PHE A 672 13.84 -21.46 -20.68
C PHE A 672 14.90 -20.72 -21.51
N ALA A 673 14.59 -19.54 -22.04
CA ALA A 673 15.60 -18.69 -22.67
C ALA A 673 16.66 -18.24 -21.66
N LEU A 674 16.23 -17.82 -20.47
CA LEU A 674 17.14 -17.45 -19.39
C LEU A 674 17.92 -18.66 -18.86
N LEU A 675 17.24 -19.80 -18.64
CA LEU A 675 17.89 -21.03 -18.19
C LEU A 675 18.98 -21.48 -19.16
N ARG A 676 18.70 -21.45 -20.47
CA ARG A 676 19.70 -21.83 -21.49
C ARG A 676 20.95 -20.97 -21.43
N GLU A 677 20.80 -19.66 -21.22
CA GLU A 677 21.93 -18.75 -21.07
C GLU A 677 22.65 -18.97 -19.74
N ALA A 678 21.92 -19.21 -18.65
CA ALA A 678 22.51 -19.52 -17.35
C ALA A 678 23.38 -20.79 -17.42
N VAL A 679 22.86 -21.85 -18.04
CA VAL A 679 23.61 -23.09 -18.28
C VAL A 679 24.86 -22.81 -19.10
N TYR A 680 24.76 -22.03 -20.18
CA TYR A 680 25.92 -21.68 -21.01
C TYR A 680 27.01 -20.98 -20.20
N LEU A 681 26.65 -20.02 -19.35
CA LEU A 681 27.61 -19.27 -18.54
C LEU A 681 28.30 -20.15 -17.49
N VAL A 682 27.56 -21.06 -16.86
CA VAL A 682 28.13 -22.01 -15.87
C VAL A 682 28.97 -23.09 -16.54
N GLU A 683 28.50 -23.63 -17.67
CA GLU A 683 29.24 -24.60 -18.48
C GLU A 683 30.62 -24.05 -18.86
N ASN A 684 30.70 -22.77 -19.24
CA ASN A 684 31.92 -22.11 -19.65
C ASN A 684 32.71 -21.44 -18.51
N ASP A 685 32.42 -21.80 -17.24
CA ASP A 685 33.12 -21.31 -16.05
C ASP A 685 33.13 -19.77 -15.90
N VAL A 686 32.14 -19.08 -16.47
CA VAL A 686 31.98 -17.62 -16.30
C VAL A 686 31.51 -17.29 -14.89
N VAL A 687 30.68 -18.17 -14.31
CA VAL A 687 30.09 -18.03 -12.97
C VAL A 687 29.71 -19.41 -12.42
N SER A 688 29.64 -19.58 -11.10
CA SER A 688 29.09 -20.79 -10.48
C SER A 688 27.55 -20.78 -10.51
N ALA A 689 26.90 -21.94 -10.37
CA ALA A 689 25.44 -22.02 -10.28
C ALA A 689 24.90 -21.15 -9.12
N LYS A 690 25.55 -21.21 -7.95
CA LYS A 690 25.16 -20.44 -6.76
C LYS A 690 25.32 -18.93 -6.92
N ASP A 691 26.42 -18.48 -7.51
CA ASP A 691 26.64 -17.05 -7.73
C ASP A 691 25.70 -16.51 -8.82
N LEU A 692 25.37 -17.33 -9.82
CA LEU A 692 24.38 -16.97 -10.83
C LEU A 692 22.99 -16.77 -10.20
N ASP A 693 22.56 -17.67 -9.33
CA ASP A 693 21.31 -17.52 -8.57
C ASP A 693 21.37 -16.27 -7.68
N THR A 694 22.50 -15.98 -7.04
CA THR A 694 22.69 -14.74 -6.25
C THR A 694 22.49 -13.48 -7.10
N VAL A 695 22.97 -13.45 -8.36
CA VAL A 695 22.73 -12.33 -9.29
C VAL A 695 21.24 -12.17 -9.61
N MET A 696 20.53 -13.29 -9.73
CA MET A 696 19.10 -13.29 -9.96
C MET A 696 18.35 -12.77 -8.72
N GLU A 697 18.60 -13.35 -7.55
CA GLU A 697 17.90 -13.05 -6.29
C GLU A 697 18.18 -11.64 -5.77
N ALA A 698 19.42 -11.17 -5.87
CA ALA A 698 19.82 -9.87 -5.33
C ALA A 698 19.57 -8.68 -6.28
N SER A 699 19.22 -8.91 -7.56
CA SER A 699 19.11 -7.83 -8.55
C SER A 699 18.06 -8.03 -9.64
N LEU A 700 18.24 -9.01 -10.54
CA LEU A 700 17.38 -9.14 -11.73
C LEU A 700 15.94 -9.52 -11.35
N GLY A 701 15.80 -10.50 -10.46
CA GLY A 701 14.52 -10.95 -9.89
C GLY A 701 13.73 -9.80 -9.27
N PRO A 702 14.24 -9.11 -8.23
CA PRO A 702 13.52 -8.00 -7.61
C PRO A 702 13.14 -6.88 -8.59
N ARG A 703 14.02 -6.55 -9.54
CA ARG A 703 13.74 -5.52 -10.55
C ARG A 703 12.57 -5.91 -11.45
N TRP A 704 12.53 -7.16 -11.89
CA TRP A 704 11.48 -7.66 -12.76
C TRP A 704 10.20 -8.03 -12.01
N ALA A 705 10.27 -8.43 -10.75
CA ALA A 705 9.10 -8.65 -9.90
C ALA A 705 8.26 -7.37 -9.76
N VAL A 706 8.91 -6.20 -9.61
CA VAL A 706 8.22 -4.92 -9.41
C VAL A 706 7.80 -4.25 -10.71
N GLN A 707 8.57 -4.41 -11.79
CA GLN A 707 8.36 -3.63 -13.02
C GLN A 707 8.27 -4.46 -14.29
N GLY A 708 8.70 -5.71 -14.30
CA GLY A 708 8.90 -6.49 -15.52
C GLY A 708 9.98 -5.86 -16.43
N PRO A 709 10.37 -6.56 -17.52
CA PRO A 709 11.49 -6.14 -18.35
C PRO A 709 11.23 -4.81 -19.07
N PHE A 710 10.07 -4.66 -19.72
CA PHE A 710 9.80 -3.47 -20.54
C PHE A 710 9.65 -2.18 -19.74
N LYS A 711 8.92 -2.20 -18.62
CA LYS A 711 8.79 -1.00 -17.76
C LYS A 711 10.13 -0.65 -17.12
N SER A 712 10.89 -1.65 -16.66
CA SER A 712 12.22 -1.44 -16.10
C SER A 712 13.15 -0.75 -17.11
N TYR A 713 13.25 -1.26 -18.34
CA TYR A 713 14.10 -0.64 -19.37
C TYR A 713 13.53 0.69 -19.90
N HIS A 714 12.20 0.84 -19.92
CA HIS A 714 11.57 2.13 -20.23
C HIS A 714 12.00 3.21 -19.23
N MET A 715 11.94 2.89 -17.93
CA MET A 715 12.40 3.79 -16.87
C MET A 715 13.91 4.04 -16.93
N GLY A 716 14.70 3.03 -17.30
CA GLY A 716 16.15 3.17 -17.50
C GLY A 716 16.55 4.18 -18.59
N GLY A 717 15.64 4.50 -19.51
CA GLY A 717 15.85 5.54 -20.52
C GLY A 717 15.57 6.98 -20.06
N GLY A 718 15.15 7.17 -18.80
CA GLY A 718 14.83 8.48 -18.24
C GLY A 718 13.65 9.15 -18.95
N ALA A 719 13.72 10.47 -19.14
CA ALA A 719 12.65 11.24 -19.78
C ALA A 719 12.35 10.82 -21.24
N GLY A 720 13.31 10.20 -21.93
CA GLY A 720 13.14 9.70 -23.29
C GLY A 720 12.56 8.28 -23.38
N GLY A 721 12.31 7.63 -22.23
CA GLY A 721 11.74 6.30 -22.16
C GLY A 721 12.57 5.23 -22.87
N ILE A 722 11.95 4.11 -23.19
CA ILE A 722 12.62 2.96 -23.83
C ILE A 722 13.29 3.31 -25.16
N ARG A 723 12.78 4.31 -25.90
CA ARG A 723 13.40 4.77 -27.15
C ARG A 723 14.81 5.31 -26.92
N HIS A 724 14.98 6.11 -25.88
CA HIS A 724 16.29 6.65 -25.52
C HIS A 724 17.22 5.57 -24.95
N PHE A 725 16.69 4.65 -24.13
CA PHE A 725 17.43 3.48 -23.64
C PHE A 725 18.02 2.65 -24.79
N LEU A 726 17.17 2.25 -25.75
CA LEU A 726 17.60 1.49 -26.93
C LEU A 726 18.52 2.30 -27.84
N GLY A 727 18.29 3.61 -27.98
CA GLY A 727 19.18 4.48 -28.75
C GLY A 727 20.62 4.48 -28.21
N ASN A 728 20.79 4.46 -26.89
CA ASN A 728 22.10 4.54 -26.26
C ASN A 728 22.80 3.19 -26.11
N LEU A 729 22.03 2.11 -25.95
CA LEU A 729 22.57 0.79 -25.60
C LEU A 729 22.38 -0.27 -26.69
N SER A 730 21.75 0.06 -27.82
CA SER A 730 21.48 -0.91 -28.90
C SER A 730 22.73 -1.64 -29.37
N SER A 731 23.86 -0.95 -29.54
CA SER A 731 25.13 -1.59 -29.95
C SER A 731 25.62 -2.60 -28.92
N THR A 732 25.65 -2.23 -27.64
CA THR A 732 26.04 -3.13 -26.54
C THR A 732 25.09 -4.32 -26.43
N ILE A 733 23.78 -4.08 -26.47
CA ILE A 733 22.75 -5.12 -26.43
C ILE A 733 22.93 -6.09 -27.60
N GLN A 734 23.16 -5.59 -28.81
CA GLN A 734 23.37 -6.43 -29.98
C GLN A 734 24.65 -7.26 -29.87
N THR A 735 25.74 -6.68 -29.34
CA THR A 735 26.98 -7.43 -29.07
C THR A 735 26.72 -8.59 -28.10
N VAL A 736 25.97 -8.35 -27.01
CA VAL A 736 25.59 -9.41 -26.07
C VAL A 736 24.69 -10.44 -26.73
N TRP A 737 23.66 -10.02 -27.48
CA TRP A 737 22.76 -10.92 -28.20
C TRP A 737 23.50 -11.83 -29.19
N ASN A 738 24.50 -11.30 -29.88
CA ASN A 738 25.33 -12.09 -30.80
C ASN A 738 26.19 -13.13 -30.08
N GLY A 739 26.48 -12.93 -28.79
CA GLY A 739 27.29 -13.82 -27.96
C GLY A 739 26.49 -14.76 -27.06
N LEU A 740 25.15 -14.72 -27.10
CA LEU A 740 24.32 -15.61 -26.28
C LEU A 740 24.55 -17.08 -26.63
N GLY A 741 24.53 -17.93 -25.60
CA GLY A 741 24.78 -19.35 -25.67
C GLY A 741 23.72 -20.14 -26.44
N SER A 742 24.16 -21.29 -26.99
CA SER A 742 23.30 -22.25 -27.67
C SER A 742 23.47 -23.66 -27.10
N VAL A 743 23.08 -23.84 -25.84
CA VAL A 743 23.03 -25.17 -25.20
C VAL A 743 21.78 -25.92 -25.66
N ASN A 744 21.92 -27.20 -26.01
CA ASN A 744 20.82 -28.04 -26.46
C ASN A 744 20.86 -29.39 -25.75
N PHE A 745 19.68 -29.91 -25.39
CA PHE A 745 19.48 -31.34 -25.16
C PHE A 745 19.58 -32.02 -26.54
N GLY A 746 20.47 -33.00 -26.69
CA GLY A 746 20.82 -33.62 -27.96
C GLY A 746 19.61 -34.26 -28.67
N GLY A 747 19.69 -34.40 -29.99
CA GLY A 747 18.76 -35.26 -30.74
C GLY A 747 19.09 -36.74 -30.52
N GLN A 748 18.10 -37.62 -30.70
CA GLN A 748 18.29 -39.09 -30.65
C GLN A 748 19.54 -39.50 -31.44
N GLY A 749 20.62 -39.86 -30.74
CA GLY A 749 21.88 -40.34 -31.33
C GLY A 749 23.17 -39.58 -30.96
N LYS A 750 23.15 -38.54 -30.11
CA LYS A 750 24.38 -37.85 -29.62
C LYS A 750 24.48 -37.86 -28.09
N ALA A 751 24.72 -39.03 -27.50
CA ALA A 751 24.77 -39.20 -26.05
C ALA A 751 26.03 -38.59 -25.37
N GLU A 752 27.11 -38.31 -26.10
CA GLU A 752 28.39 -37.89 -25.49
C GLU A 752 28.47 -36.39 -25.14
N GLU A 753 27.82 -35.49 -25.90
CA GLU A 753 27.77 -34.05 -25.60
C GLU A 753 26.67 -33.69 -24.57
N GLU A 754 25.59 -34.48 -24.48
CA GLU A 754 24.53 -34.32 -23.46
C GLU A 754 25.04 -34.52 -22.03
N SER A 755 26.11 -35.29 -21.82
CA SER A 755 26.60 -35.63 -20.48
C SER A 755 27.37 -34.49 -19.82
N ALA A 756 28.28 -33.81 -20.52
CA ALA A 756 29.29 -32.98 -19.84
C ALA A 756 28.72 -31.75 -19.12
N TRP A 757 27.83 -30.98 -19.78
CA TRP A 757 27.24 -29.81 -19.14
C TRP A 757 26.17 -30.21 -18.12
N VAL A 758 25.38 -31.25 -18.40
CA VAL A 758 24.35 -31.75 -17.46
C VAL A 758 25.02 -32.20 -16.18
N ASP A 759 26.05 -33.03 -16.26
CA ASP A 759 26.80 -33.53 -15.10
C ASP A 759 27.40 -32.38 -14.30
N LYS A 760 27.93 -31.35 -14.99
CA LYS A 760 28.50 -30.17 -14.34
C LYS A 760 27.45 -29.34 -13.60
N ILE A 761 26.29 -29.08 -14.22
CA ILE A 761 25.20 -28.35 -13.57
C ILE A 761 24.68 -29.15 -12.38
N VAL A 762 24.32 -30.43 -12.58
CA VAL A 762 23.84 -31.33 -11.53
C VAL A 762 24.80 -31.31 -10.34
N LYS A 763 26.10 -31.51 -10.58
CA LYS A 763 27.11 -31.48 -9.53
C LYS A 763 27.11 -30.15 -8.77
N GLN A 764 27.17 -29.01 -9.45
CA GLN A 764 27.20 -27.71 -8.76
C GLN A 764 25.91 -27.42 -7.98
N THR A 765 24.76 -27.82 -8.52
CA THR A 765 23.46 -27.62 -7.85
C THR A 765 23.35 -28.52 -6.60
N GLU A 766 23.73 -29.79 -6.70
CA GLU A 766 23.76 -30.72 -5.56
C GLU A 766 24.76 -30.29 -4.48
N GLU A 767 25.94 -29.80 -4.87
CA GLU A 767 26.95 -29.27 -3.93
C GLU A 767 26.47 -27.99 -3.23
N ALA A 768 25.72 -27.13 -3.94
CA ALA A 768 25.24 -25.86 -3.39
C ALA A 768 24.02 -26.01 -2.48
N TYR A 769 23.09 -26.91 -2.82
CA TYR A 769 21.74 -26.96 -2.24
C TYR A 769 21.35 -28.33 -1.67
N GLY A 770 22.07 -29.40 -2.01
CA GLY A 770 21.66 -30.76 -1.68
C GLY A 770 20.45 -31.24 -2.50
N MET A 771 19.91 -32.40 -2.14
CA MET A 771 18.71 -32.95 -2.78
C MET A 771 17.46 -32.33 -2.16
N PRO A 772 16.43 -31.97 -2.97
CA PRO A 772 15.19 -31.43 -2.45
C PRO A 772 14.52 -32.40 -1.47
N ASP A 773 14.10 -31.89 -0.32
CA ASP A 773 13.28 -32.59 0.66
C ASP A 773 12.01 -31.79 0.98
N PRO A 774 11.03 -32.38 1.71
CA PRO A 774 9.79 -31.69 2.05
C PRO A 774 10.00 -30.37 2.81
N ALA A 775 10.97 -30.29 3.72
CA ALA A 775 11.22 -29.08 4.50
C ALA A 775 11.75 -27.95 3.62
N MET A 776 12.62 -28.26 2.65
CA MET A 776 13.08 -27.28 1.65
C MET A 776 11.94 -26.74 0.78
N LEU A 777 10.97 -27.59 0.44
CA LEU A 777 9.80 -27.17 -0.34
C LEU A 777 8.87 -26.28 0.48
N ASP A 778 8.67 -26.59 1.76
CA ASP A 778 7.90 -25.76 2.69
C ASP A 778 8.58 -24.40 2.91
N ASP A 779 9.91 -24.38 3.07
CA ASP A 779 10.71 -23.17 3.18
C ASP A 779 10.61 -22.30 1.92
N ARG A 780 10.73 -22.91 0.74
CA ARG A 780 10.52 -22.23 -0.55
C ARG A 780 9.14 -21.59 -0.61
N ASP A 781 8.09 -22.34 -0.29
CA ASP A 781 6.71 -21.87 -0.39
C ASP A 781 6.44 -20.73 0.61
N ARG A 782 7.04 -20.79 1.80
CA ARG A 782 7.01 -19.69 2.78
C ARG A 782 7.69 -18.43 2.24
N GLU A 783 8.89 -18.53 1.68
CA GLU A 783 9.61 -17.38 1.14
C GLU A 783 8.92 -16.80 -0.11
N ILE A 784 8.36 -17.65 -0.98
CA ILE A 784 7.56 -17.21 -2.13
C ILE A 784 6.36 -16.40 -1.65
N ARG A 785 5.61 -16.88 -0.65
CA ARG A 785 4.48 -16.13 -0.06
C ARG A 785 4.94 -14.79 0.49
N ARG A 786 6.08 -14.75 1.21
CA ARG A 786 6.67 -13.51 1.71
C ARG A 786 6.98 -12.51 0.60
N VAL A 787 7.53 -12.96 -0.52
CA VAL A 787 7.84 -12.11 -1.69
C VAL A 787 6.57 -11.62 -2.39
N LEU A 788 5.53 -12.45 -2.45
CA LEU A 788 4.26 -12.13 -3.09
C LEU A 788 3.33 -11.29 -2.19
N GLY A 789 3.61 -11.22 -0.88
CA GLY A 789 2.73 -10.61 0.11
C GLY A 789 1.44 -11.40 0.34
N LEU A 790 1.56 -12.75 0.35
CA LEU A 790 0.47 -13.72 0.55
C LEU A 790 0.55 -14.42 1.91
#